data_AF-A0A9I9DXD2-F1
#
_entry.id   AF-A0A9I9DXD2-F1
#
_cell.length_a   1.000
_cell.length_b   1.000
_cell.length_c   1.000
_cell.angle_alpha   90.00
_cell.angle_beta   90.00
_cell.angle_gamma   90.00
#
_symmetry.space_group_name_H-M   'P 1'
#
loop_
_entity.id
_entity.type
_entity.pdbx_description
1 polymer ?
#
loop_
_entity_poly.entity_id
_entity_poly.type
_entity_poly.pdbx_seq_one_letter_code
_entity_poly.pdbx_strand_id
1 'polypeptide(L)'
;MVPLSDLFPSFDHCARFFSKCIQHKHLRVGMSLHSHLIKTALSFDLFLANRLIDMYSKCNSMENAQKAFDDSPIRNIHSWNTILASYSRAGSFSQARKVFDEMPHPNIVSYNTLISSFTHHGLYGESMNIFRQMQRDFDLLALDEITLVSIVGACACLGALELLRQVHGAAIVIGLEFNLIVCNAIVDAYGKCGDPDASYSIFSRMKERDVVTWTSMVVAYNQTSRLDDAFRVFSCMPVKNVHTWTALINALVKNKYSNEALDLFQQMLEEKNSPNAFTFVGVLSACADLALIAKGKEIHGLIIRRSSDLNFPNVYVCNALIDLYSKSGDMKSARMLFNLILEKDVVSWNSLITGFAQNGLGREALLAFQKMTEVGIRPNKVTFLGVLSACSHTGLSSEGLYILELMEKSYDIKPSLEHYAVMIDMFGRENKLSEALDLISRAPNGSKHVGIWGAVLGACRIHENLDLAIRAAETLFEMEPDNAGRYVMLSNVFAAASRWMDAHNVRKLMEERGFKKEVAYSCIEIRNIRHKFVARDNSHSQMGEIYELMFILLEHMNIFGYMALDDEMKFRSNFLVRGHHLFFVVVALVFSVLVLWAWENPFLTASQSVQAWYRNSYAGSTKSFVLPNTIRENAEKTYSNSSIKEKIVQDDANSEVTPTDSASSIVLERSKSNQNNFIVGWIFIIRGSGSTNSSVLPNTTKENSEKTYSNSSTKEGTVKDDANSEVKLTDSASTIAFNRSKSNQNTCSYGNGGWVLDNSRPLYSGFGCKRWLSAMWSCRLTQRTDFSYEKYRWVPKDCELPAFERSAFLKRMQDKTIAFIGDSLGRQQFQSLMCMVTGGEESPEVQDVGKEYGLVKAKGAIRPDGWAYRFPNTNTTILYYWSSSLSDLLPLNTSDPATDVAMHLDRPPAFLRKFLHLFDVLVLNTGHHWNRGKMRQNRWVMYTDGVRSELGNLKEIGIAKNFTVHSIVKWLDSQLPSHPQLKVFFRTISPRHFRNGEWNTGGSCDNTTPLSGGSRVEQNGSSDPVVENAVRGTQVKMLDITALSYLRDEAHKSNYTIKGASSGSDCLHWCLPGIPDTWNEILTAQI
;
A
#
# COMPACT_ATOMS: atom_id res chain seq x y z
N MET A 1 -11.84 -70.61 4.92
CA MET A 1 -10.78 -70.68 5.95
C MET A 1 -9.45 -70.74 5.21
N VAL A 2 -8.50 -69.87 5.53
CA VAL A 2 -7.11 -69.96 5.06
C VAL A 2 -6.28 -70.59 6.20
N PRO A 3 -5.30 -71.46 5.95
CA PRO A 3 -4.58 -72.16 7.01
C PRO A 3 -3.83 -71.21 7.95
N LEU A 4 -3.81 -71.52 9.25
CA LEU A 4 -3.09 -70.72 10.25
C LEU A 4 -1.55 -70.75 10.12
N SER A 5 -0.99 -71.49 9.16
CA SER A 5 0.44 -71.55 8.86
C SER A 5 0.98 -70.34 8.11
N ASP A 6 0.15 -69.63 7.33
CA ASP A 6 0.58 -68.50 6.50
C ASP A 6 0.59 -67.15 7.25
N LEU A 7 0.38 -67.19 8.57
CA LEU A 7 0.16 -66.01 9.43
C LEU A 7 1.39 -65.62 10.28
N PHE A 8 2.55 -66.23 10.03
CA PHE A 8 3.82 -65.80 10.60
C PHE A 8 4.53 -64.85 9.62
N PRO A 9 4.55 -63.52 9.87
CA PRO A 9 5.37 -62.63 9.06
C PRO A 9 6.84 -63.00 9.27
N SER A 10 7.49 -63.45 8.19
CA SER A 10 8.94 -63.65 8.21
C SER A 10 9.65 -62.35 8.62
N PHE A 11 10.87 -62.48 9.13
CA PHE A 11 11.74 -61.38 9.54
C PHE A 11 11.69 -60.15 8.60
N ASP A 12 11.82 -60.42 7.30
CA ASP A 12 11.77 -59.41 6.24
C ASP A 12 10.41 -58.73 6.05
N HIS A 13 9.30 -59.39 6.42
CA HIS A 13 7.97 -58.77 6.39
C HIS A 13 7.87 -57.69 7.47
N CYS A 14 8.26 -57.99 8.72
CA CYS A 14 8.28 -56.99 9.79
C CYS A 14 9.18 -55.81 9.44
N ALA A 15 10.39 -56.06 8.92
CA ALA A 15 11.31 -55.01 8.46
C ALA A 15 10.73 -54.15 7.33
N ARG A 16 10.10 -54.76 6.31
CA ARG A 16 9.40 -54.03 5.23
C ARG A 16 8.24 -53.19 5.74
N PHE A 17 7.47 -53.70 6.71
CA PHE A 17 6.37 -52.93 7.32
C PHE A 17 6.88 -51.73 8.13
N PHE A 18 7.99 -51.83 8.87
CA PHE A 18 8.59 -50.66 9.53
C PHE A 18 9.07 -49.60 8.54
N SER A 19 9.74 -49.99 7.45
CA SER A 19 10.13 -49.06 6.37
C SER A 19 8.91 -48.34 5.76
N LYS A 20 7.80 -49.05 5.57
CA LYS A 20 6.54 -48.46 5.09
C LYS A 20 5.88 -47.54 6.12
N CYS A 21 5.97 -47.86 7.42
CA CYS A 21 5.51 -46.97 8.50
C CYS A 21 6.35 -45.69 8.57
N ILE A 22 7.67 -45.78 8.37
CA ILE A 22 8.57 -44.62 8.28
C ILE A 22 8.19 -43.72 7.09
N GLN A 23 8.03 -44.31 5.90
CA GLN A 23 7.73 -43.57 4.66
C GLN A 23 6.43 -42.75 4.75
N HIS A 24 5.40 -43.30 5.41
CA HIS A 24 4.09 -42.64 5.56
C HIS A 24 3.87 -41.97 6.94
N LYS A 25 4.85 -42.03 7.85
CA LYS A 25 4.74 -41.62 9.27
C LYS A 25 3.54 -42.23 10.03
N HIS A 26 3.18 -43.48 9.74
CA HIS A 26 2.02 -44.17 10.31
C HIS A 26 2.29 -44.78 11.71
N LEU A 27 2.43 -43.92 12.73
CA LEU A 27 2.75 -44.31 14.11
C LEU A 27 1.84 -45.42 14.69
N ARG A 28 0.51 -45.35 14.47
CA ARG A 28 -0.44 -46.35 14.99
C ARG A 28 -0.20 -47.77 14.45
N VAL A 29 0.22 -47.87 13.18
CA VAL A 29 0.56 -49.17 12.56
C VAL A 29 1.88 -49.67 13.15
N GLY A 30 2.87 -48.78 13.32
CA GLY A 30 4.12 -49.07 14.02
C GLY A 30 3.93 -49.60 15.45
N MET A 31 3.03 -49.00 16.24
CA MET A 31 2.67 -49.49 17.59
C MET A 31 1.99 -50.86 17.57
N SER A 32 1.15 -51.13 16.56
CA SER A 32 0.51 -52.43 16.39
C SER A 32 1.52 -53.54 16.05
N LEU A 33 2.51 -53.22 15.19
CA LEU A 33 3.64 -54.09 14.87
C LEU A 33 4.55 -54.32 16.09
N HIS A 34 4.79 -53.29 16.90
CA HIS A 34 5.55 -53.43 18.15
C HIS A 34 4.85 -54.40 19.12
N SER A 35 3.54 -54.26 19.34
CA SER A 35 2.77 -55.19 20.15
C SER A 35 2.84 -56.64 19.62
N HIS A 36 2.88 -56.81 18.30
CA HIS A 36 3.08 -58.12 17.69
C HIS A 36 4.50 -58.69 17.97
N LEU A 37 5.57 -57.89 17.79
CA LEU A 37 6.94 -58.33 18.09
C LEU A 37 7.12 -58.80 19.55
N ILE A 38 6.51 -58.10 20.51
CA ILE A 38 6.53 -58.48 21.93
C ILE A 38 5.82 -59.84 22.10
N LYS A 39 4.63 -60.01 21.50
CA LYS A 39 3.86 -61.26 21.60
C LYS A 39 4.53 -62.47 20.95
N THR A 40 5.39 -62.25 19.95
CA THR A 40 6.13 -63.32 19.26
C THR A 40 7.57 -63.49 19.76
N ALA A 41 7.97 -62.77 20.82
CA ALA A 41 9.35 -62.68 21.31
C ALA A 41 10.40 -62.25 20.26
N LEU A 42 9.96 -61.69 19.13
CA LEU A 42 10.86 -61.16 18.07
C LEU A 42 11.42 -59.78 18.42
N SER A 43 10.95 -59.16 19.50
CA SER A 43 11.51 -57.91 20.05
C SER A 43 12.95 -58.04 20.58
N PHE A 44 13.42 -59.26 20.86
CA PHE A 44 14.79 -59.51 21.31
C PHE A 44 15.82 -59.58 20.17
N ASP A 45 15.37 -59.59 18.90
CA ASP A 45 16.28 -59.51 17.76
C ASP A 45 16.85 -58.09 17.59
N LEU A 46 18.18 -57.99 17.52
CA LEU A 46 18.92 -56.73 17.46
C LEU A 46 18.63 -55.91 16.19
N PHE A 47 18.31 -56.53 15.06
CA PHE A 47 18.01 -55.82 13.81
C PHE A 47 16.57 -55.30 13.80
N LEU A 48 15.60 -56.09 14.25
CA LEU A 48 14.21 -55.65 14.40
C LEU A 48 14.07 -54.58 15.50
N ALA A 49 14.78 -54.71 16.63
CA ALA A 49 14.85 -53.68 17.67
C ALA A 49 15.41 -52.36 17.13
N ASN A 50 16.53 -52.40 16.39
CA ASN A 50 17.09 -51.20 15.74
C ASN A 50 16.12 -50.55 14.74
N ARG A 51 15.40 -51.36 13.94
CA ARG A 51 14.39 -50.85 13.00
C ARG A 51 13.15 -50.28 13.69
N LEU A 52 12.78 -50.82 14.85
CA LEU A 52 11.69 -50.32 15.67
C LEU A 52 12.04 -48.94 16.28
N ILE A 53 13.26 -48.78 16.81
CA ILE A 53 13.77 -47.52 17.35
C ILE A 53 13.84 -46.46 16.23
N ASP A 54 14.36 -46.81 15.05
CA ASP A 54 14.38 -45.92 13.87
C ASP A 54 12.97 -45.52 13.41
N MET A 55 12.01 -46.45 13.47
CA MET A 55 10.61 -46.17 13.12
C MET A 55 9.96 -45.17 14.08
N TYR A 56 10.06 -45.39 15.40
CA TYR A 56 9.54 -44.45 16.38
C TYR A 56 10.23 -43.08 16.30
N SER A 57 11.56 -43.09 16.11
CA SER A 57 12.37 -41.88 15.93
C SER A 57 11.94 -41.03 14.73
N LYS A 58 11.68 -41.66 13.57
CA LYS A 58 11.26 -40.95 12.34
C LYS A 58 9.77 -40.58 12.35
N CYS A 59 8.96 -41.26 13.17
CA CYS A 59 7.57 -40.91 13.46
C CYS A 59 7.40 -39.88 14.60
N ASN A 60 8.49 -39.23 15.05
CA ASN A 60 8.51 -38.23 16.14
C ASN A 60 7.95 -38.75 17.49
N SER A 61 8.02 -40.05 17.76
CA SER A 61 7.54 -40.65 19.02
C SER A 61 8.71 -40.96 19.95
N MET A 62 9.26 -39.90 20.56
CA MET A 62 10.49 -39.94 21.36
C MET A 62 10.42 -40.91 22.55
N GLU A 63 9.32 -40.87 23.31
CA GLU A 63 9.09 -41.72 24.48
C GLU A 63 9.07 -43.22 24.10
N ASN A 64 8.39 -43.58 23.01
CA ASN A 64 8.37 -44.95 22.51
C ASN A 64 9.71 -45.39 21.90
N ALA A 65 10.47 -44.47 21.29
CA ALA A 65 11.83 -44.74 20.79
C ALA A 65 12.80 -45.02 21.95
N GLN A 66 12.74 -44.19 23.00
CA GLN A 66 13.53 -44.37 24.22
C GLN A 66 13.16 -45.70 24.90
N LYS A 67 11.87 -45.98 25.07
CA LYS A 67 11.41 -47.24 25.66
C LYS A 67 11.86 -48.46 24.86
N ALA A 68 11.75 -48.45 23.54
CA ALA A 68 12.23 -49.54 22.69
C ALA A 68 13.76 -49.71 22.72
N PHE A 69 14.51 -48.64 23.01
CA PHE A 69 15.95 -48.67 23.24
C PHE A 69 16.29 -49.22 24.64
N ASP A 70 15.51 -48.83 25.65
CA ASP A 70 15.69 -49.29 27.03
C ASP A 70 15.37 -50.78 27.19
N ASP A 71 14.27 -51.23 26.57
CA ASP A 71 13.80 -52.62 26.51
C ASP A 71 14.71 -53.53 25.65
N SER A 72 15.68 -52.97 24.90
CA SER A 72 16.61 -53.76 24.05
C SER A 72 17.68 -54.47 24.90
N PRO A 73 17.83 -55.81 24.82
CA PRO A 73 18.77 -56.58 25.63
C PRO A 73 20.24 -56.33 25.28
N ILE A 74 20.51 -55.89 24.04
CA ILE A 74 21.83 -55.57 23.52
C ILE A 74 21.73 -54.20 22.82
N ARG A 75 22.63 -53.27 23.17
CA ARG A 75 22.66 -51.91 22.60
C ARG A 75 23.98 -51.70 21.85
N ASN A 76 23.94 -51.89 20.53
CA ASN A 76 25.10 -51.65 19.66
C ASN A 76 25.24 -50.16 19.29
N ILE A 77 26.38 -49.76 18.71
CA ILE A 77 26.65 -48.37 18.32
C ILE A 77 25.57 -47.76 17.40
N HIS A 78 24.91 -48.58 16.58
CA HIS A 78 23.77 -48.14 15.76
C HIS A 78 22.54 -47.78 16.58
N SER A 79 22.19 -48.56 17.61
CA SER A 79 21.07 -48.25 18.52
C SER A 79 21.31 -46.92 19.24
N TRP A 80 22.51 -46.72 19.79
CA TRP A 80 22.96 -45.50 20.45
C TRP A 80 22.91 -44.28 19.51
N ASN A 81 23.51 -44.39 18.32
CA ASN A 81 23.49 -43.29 17.35
C ASN A 81 22.07 -42.99 16.81
N THR A 82 21.18 -43.98 16.75
CA THR A 82 19.78 -43.78 16.32
C THR A 82 18.99 -42.98 17.36
N ILE A 83 19.09 -43.33 18.65
CA ILE A 83 18.39 -42.59 19.72
C ILE A 83 19.03 -41.21 19.96
N LEU A 84 20.36 -41.09 19.86
CA LEU A 84 21.08 -39.81 19.88
C LEU A 84 20.60 -38.87 18.76
N ALA A 85 20.60 -39.34 17.51
CA ALA A 85 20.09 -38.60 16.36
C ALA A 85 18.59 -38.26 16.49
N SER A 86 17.84 -39.05 17.26
CA SER A 86 16.43 -38.77 17.58
C SER A 86 16.29 -37.54 18.48
N TYR A 87 17.01 -37.49 19.61
CA TYR A 87 16.97 -36.34 20.53
C TYR A 87 17.54 -35.08 19.90
N SER A 88 18.63 -35.22 19.12
CA SER A 88 19.20 -34.15 18.29
C SER A 88 18.20 -33.57 17.28
N ARG A 89 17.40 -34.39 16.60
CA ARG A 89 16.34 -33.92 15.68
C ARG A 89 15.13 -33.33 16.41
N ALA A 90 14.91 -33.68 17.66
CA ALA A 90 13.82 -33.17 18.50
C ALA A 90 14.20 -31.91 19.31
N GLY A 91 15.42 -31.36 19.13
CA GLY A 91 15.92 -30.22 19.90
C GLY A 91 16.12 -30.49 21.40
N SER A 92 16.12 -31.75 21.82
CA SER A 92 16.21 -32.17 23.23
C SER A 92 17.67 -32.38 23.64
N PHE A 93 18.45 -31.29 23.62
CA PHE A 93 19.91 -31.36 23.68
C PHE A 93 20.46 -31.91 24.99
N SER A 94 19.78 -31.68 26.13
CA SER A 94 20.18 -32.25 27.42
C SER A 94 20.03 -33.77 27.46
N GLN A 95 18.98 -34.32 26.83
CA GLN A 95 18.80 -35.77 26.67
C GLN A 95 19.78 -36.34 25.64
N ALA A 96 20.02 -35.65 24.52
CA ALA A 96 21.04 -36.05 23.55
C ALA A 96 22.43 -36.12 24.20
N ARG A 97 22.79 -35.10 24.99
CA ARG A 97 24.04 -35.07 25.76
C ARG A 97 24.13 -36.23 26.76
N LYS A 98 23.08 -36.46 27.56
CA LYS A 98 23.03 -37.58 28.51
C LYS A 98 23.20 -38.95 27.82
N VAL A 99 22.49 -39.20 26.72
CA VAL A 99 22.61 -40.43 25.92
C VAL A 99 24.01 -40.62 25.35
N PHE A 100 24.70 -39.53 25.01
CA PHE A 100 26.07 -39.56 24.54
C PHE A 100 27.07 -39.87 25.67
N ASP A 101 26.91 -39.23 26.82
CA ASP A 101 27.79 -39.45 27.99
C ASP A 101 27.58 -40.85 28.62
N GLU A 102 26.41 -41.49 28.41
CA GLU A 102 26.13 -42.88 28.78
C GLU A 102 26.64 -43.93 27.76
N MET A 103 27.14 -43.50 26.59
CA MET A 103 27.55 -44.40 25.51
C MET A 103 28.94 -45.01 25.80
N PRO A 104 29.10 -46.36 25.82
CA PRO A 104 30.37 -46.98 26.26
C PRO A 104 31.58 -46.64 25.39
N HIS A 105 31.40 -46.59 24.07
CA HIS A 105 32.46 -46.31 23.09
C HIS A 105 31.88 -45.43 21.97
N PRO A 106 31.84 -44.10 22.16
CA PRO A 106 31.44 -43.16 21.11
C PRO A 106 32.39 -43.25 19.91
N ASN A 107 31.87 -43.14 18.68
CA ASN A 107 32.68 -43.11 17.46
C ASN A 107 32.50 -41.80 16.69
N ILE A 108 33.28 -41.56 15.62
CA ILE A 108 33.22 -40.33 14.82
C ILE A 108 31.77 -39.97 14.42
N VAL A 109 30.93 -40.97 14.08
CA VAL A 109 29.51 -40.76 13.75
C VAL A 109 28.70 -40.24 14.95
N SER A 110 29.00 -40.70 16.18
CA SER A 110 28.41 -40.19 17.42
C SER A 110 28.76 -38.71 17.66
N TYR A 111 30.04 -38.33 17.53
CA TYR A 111 30.46 -36.92 17.69
C TYR A 111 29.87 -36.05 16.57
N ASN A 112 29.95 -36.48 15.31
CA ASN A 112 29.36 -35.76 14.17
C ASN A 112 27.85 -35.54 14.33
N THR A 113 27.12 -36.51 14.89
CA THR A 113 25.69 -36.37 15.17
C THR A 113 25.41 -35.23 16.15
N LEU A 114 26.22 -35.08 17.21
CA LEU A 114 26.08 -33.97 18.16
C LEU A 114 26.61 -32.64 17.60
N ILE A 115 27.80 -32.62 17.02
CA ILE A 115 28.45 -31.43 16.44
C ILE A 115 27.54 -30.79 15.38
N SER A 116 27.10 -31.57 14.39
CA SER A 116 26.19 -31.11 13.35
C SER A 116 24.84 -30.64 13.94
N SER A 117 24.26 -31.40 14.88
CA SER A 117 23.02 -31.02 15.55
C SER A 117 23.13 -29.70 16.31
N PHE A 118 24.16 -29.52 17.13
CA PHE A 118 24.38 -28.31 17.91
C PHE A 118 24.66 -27.10 17.00
N THR A 119 25.48 -27.27 15.95
CA THR A 119 25.70 -26.21 14.95
C THR A 119 24.38 -25.82 14.24
N HIS A 120 23.58 -26.79 13.76
CA HIS A 120 22.33 -26.51 13.07
C HIS A 120 21.25 -25.84 13.95
N HIS A 121 21.29 -26.03 15.27
CA HIS A 121 20.35 -25.42 16.21
C HIS A 121 20.93 -24.19 16.95
N GLY A 122 22.09 -23.67 16.54
CA GLY A 122 22.67 -22.44 17.08
C GLY A 122 23.45 -22.58 18.39
N LEU A 123 23.66 -23.80 18.89
CA LEU A 123 24.43 -24.10 20.09
C LEU A 123 25.94 -24.22 19.78
N TYR A 124 26.50 -23.21 19.12
CA TYR A 124 27.86 -23.24 18.59
C TYR A 124 28.93 -23.49 19.69
N GLY A 125 28.73 -22.94 20.90
CA GLY A 125 29.63 -23.18 22.03
C GLY A 125 29.70 -24.64 22.46
N GLU A 126 28.55 -25.32 22.52
CA GLU A 126 28.47 -26.76 22.83
C GLU A 126 29.03 -27.62 21.69
N SER A 127 28.81 -27.22 20.44
CA SER A 127 29.45 -27.84 19.26
C SER A 127 30.98 -27.83 19.39
N MET A 128 31.56 -26.68 19.76
CA MET A 128 33.00 -26.56 20.01
C MET A 128 33.48 -27.36 21.23
N ASN A 129 32.65 -27.53 22.26
CA ASN A 129 32.99 -28.35 23.43
C ASN A 129 33.03 -29.84 23.09
N ILE A 130 32.06 -30.36 22.34
CA ILE A 130 32.07 -31.74 21.82
C ILE A 130 33.26 -31.97 20.89
N PHE A 131 33.62 -30.99 20.06
CA PHE A 131 34.79 -31.10 19.18
C PHE A 131 36.11 -31.22 19.96
N ARG A 132 36.30 -30.40 21.00
CA ARG A 132 37.47 -30.51 21.89
C ARG A 132 37.50 -31.84 22.65
N GLN A 133 36.35 -32.43 22.93
CA GLN A 133 36.25 -33.77 23.50
C GLN A 133 36.67 -34.82 22.46
N MET A 134 36.15 -34.76 21.23
CA MET A 134 36.56 -35.60 20.10
C MET A 134 38.08 -35.58 19.87
N GLN A 135 38.70 -34.41 19.92
CA GLN A 135 40.16 -34.22 19.77
C GLN A 135 41.01 -34.74 20.96
N ARG A 136 40.39 -35.11 22.08
CA ARG A 136 41.05 -35.78 23.21
C ARG A 136 40.87 -37.29 23.16
N ASP A 137 39.72 -37.72 22.66
CA ASP A 137 39.32 -39.13 22.60
C ASP A 137 39.86 -39.82 21.34
N PHE A 138 40.27 -39.06 20.30
CA PHE A 138 40.94 -39.52 19.08
C PHE A 138 42.15 -38.65 18.71
N ASP A 139 43.13 -39.24 18.02
CA ASP A 139 44.21 -38.49 17.37
C ASP A 139 43.68 -37.51 16.30
N LEU A 140 44.38 -36.39 16.12
CA LEU A 140 44.01 -35.26 15.23
C LEU A 140 43.71 -35.61 13.77
N LEU A 141 44.08 -36.82 13.30
CA LEU A 141 43.81 -37.32 11.96
C LEU A 141 42.37 -37.86 11.78
N ALA A 142 41.57 -37.95 12.84
CA ALA A 142 40.21 -38.49 12.82
C ALA A 142 39.12 -37.49 12.38
N LEU A 143 39.46 -36.44 11.62
CA LEU A 143 38.49 -35.47 11.09
C LEU A 143 37.99 -35.91 9.71
N ASP A 144 36.67 -36.00 9.55
CA ASP A 144 36.04 -36.17 8.25
C ASP A 144 35.45 -34.85 7.71
N GLU A 145 34.96 -34.90 6.48
CA GLU A 145 34.32 -33.77 5.79
C GLU A 145 33.17 -33.17 6.62
N ILE A 146 32.38 -34.03 7.28
CA ILE A 146 31.18 -33.67 8.06
C ILE A 146 31.60 -32.94 9.34
N THR A 147 32.65 -33.41 10.02
CA THR A 147 33.23 -32.73 11.19
C THR A 147 33.71 -31.34 10.80
N LEU A 148 34.52 -31.24 9.74
CA LEU A 148 35.10 -29.97 9.31
C LEU A 148 34.03 -28.94 8.93
N VAL A 149 33.07 -29.29 8.05
CA VAL A 149 32.00 -28.37 7.63
C VAL A 149 31.19 -27.88 8.84
N SER A 150 30.85 -28.76 9.78
CA SER A 150 30.04 -28.42 10.95
C SER A 150 30.78 -27.52 11.96
N ILE A 151 32.11 -27.67 12.09
CA ILE A 151 32.94 -26.87 12.99
C ILE A 151 33.37 -25.55 12.36
N VAL A 152 33.70 -25.54 11.07
CA VAL A 152 33.94 -24.32 10.30
C VAL A 152 32.70 -23.42 10.34
N GLY A 153 31.50 -24.00 10.20
CA GLY A 153 30.24 -23.27 10.40
C GLY A 153 30.04 -22.72 11.83
N ALA A 154 30.40 -23.48 12.86
CA ALA A 154 30.35 -23.00 14.25
C ALA A 154 31.36 -21.85 14.50
N CYS A 155 32.60 -21.97 14.00
CA CYS A 155 33.60 -20.91 14.05
C CYS A 155 33.13 -19.63 13.35
N ALA A 156 32.51 -19.76 12.18
CA ALA A 156 31.93 -18.65 11.42
C ALA A 156 30.85 -17.89 12.21
N CYS A 157 29.94 -18.62 12.86
CA CYS A 157 28.88 -18.03 13.66
C CYS A 157 29.36 -17.45 15.00
N LEU A 158 30.49 -17.92 15.53
CA LEU A 158 31.14 -17.39 16.72
C LEU A 158 32.13 -16.24 16.44
N GLY A 159 32.46 -15.97 15.17
CA GLY A 159 33.53 -15.03 14.79
C GLY A 159 34.92 -15.49 15.24
N ALA A 160 35.12 -16.80 15.45
CA ALA A 160 36.31 -17.36 16.07
C ALA A 160 37.48 -17.53 15.08
N LEU A 161 37.99 -16.40 14.55
CA LEU A 161 39.00 -16.36 13.47
C LEU A 161 40.26 -17.20 13.74
N GLU A 162 40.82 -17.13 14.96
CA GLU A 162 42.02 -17.91 15.32
C GLU A 162 41.76 -19.42 15.33
N LEU A 163 40.57 -19.83 15.78
CA LEU A 163 40.18 -21.24 15.77
C LEU A 163 39.84 -21.73 14.36
N LEU A 164 39.25 -20.87 13.52
CA LEU A 164 39.07 -21.14 12.09
C LEU A 164 40.42 -21.35 11.39
N ARG A 165 41.44 -20.54 11.69
CA ARG A 165 42.81 -20.72 11.17
C ARG A 165 43.43 -22.06 11.58
N GLN A 166 43.24 -22.48 12.83
CA GLN A 166 43.69 -23.80 13.30
C GLN A 166 42.97 -24.96 12.60
N VAL A 167 41.64 -24.89 12.46
CA VAL A 167 40.82 -25.93 11.79
C VAL A 167 41.13 -26.00 10.29
N HIS A 168 41.33 -24.86 9.62
CA HIS A 168 41.78 -24.82 8.23
C HIS A 168 43.19 -25.41 8.06
N GLY A 169 44.12 -25.13 9.00
CA GLY A 169 45.43 -25.78 9.03
C GLY A 169 45.33 -27.31 9.15
N ALA A 170 44.45 -27.82 10.01
CA ALA A 170 44.20 -29.25 10.14
C ALA A 170 43.62 -29.86 8.84
N ALA A 171 42.70 -29.16 8.16
CA ALA A 171 42.14 -29.61 6.88
C ALA A 171 43.22 -29.80 5.79
N ILE A 172 44.24 -28.93 5.76
CA ILE A 172 45.40 -29.07 4.85
C ILE A 172 46.26 -30.28 5.23
N VAL A 173 46.53 -30.50 6.52
CA VAL A 173 47.36 -31.64 6.97
C VAL A 173 46.68 -33.00 6.66
N ILE A 174 45.35 -33.03 6.63
CA ILE A 174 44.54 -34.24 6.37
C ILE A 174 44.30 -34.47 4.86
N GLY A 175 44.72 -33.54 3.98
CA GLY A 175 44.57 -33.66 2.53
C GLY A 175 43.19 -33.26 1.99
N LEU A 176 42.44 -32.46 2.74
CA LEU A 176 41.09 -31.98 2.37
C LEU A 176 41.08 -30.56 1.81
N GLU A 177 42.25 -29.95 1.54
CA GLU A 177 42.39 -28.58 1.02
C GLU A 177 41.90 -28.37 -0.42
N PHE A 178 41.56 -29.46 -1.12
CA PHE A 178 40.94 -29.44 -2.46
C PHE A 178 39.50 -29.96 -2.47
N ASN A 179 38.94 -30.34 -1.33
CA ASN A 179 37.54 -30.78 -1.24
C ASN A 179 36.62 -29.55 -1.41
N LEU A 180 35.82 -29.53 -2.48
CA LEU A 180 34.96 -28.39 -2.84
C LEU A 180 33.99 -28.00 -1.71
N ILE A 181 33.45 -28.97 -0.96
CA ILE A 181 32.48 -28.73 0.11
C ILE A 181 33.18 -28.10 1.33
N VAL A 182 34.35 -28.61 1.70
CA VAL A 182 35.20 -28.03 2.77
C VAL A 182 35.67 -26.64 2.38
N CYS A 183 36.17 -26.44 1.16
CA CYS A 183 36.60 -25.13 0.68
C CYS A 183 35.45 -24.11 0.66
N ASN A 184 34.25 -24.49 0.20
CA ASN A 184 33.06 -23.63 0.24
C ASN A 184 32.72 -23.19 1.68
N ALA A 185 32.75 -24.12 2.64
CA ALA A 185 32.51 -23.81 4.04
C ALA A 185 33.59 -22.86 4.62
N ILE A 186 34.86 -23.08 4.30
CA ILE A 186 35.98 -22.28 4.81
C ILE A 186 35.98 -20.86 4.20
N VAL A 187 35.68 -20.71 2.91
CA VAL A 187 35.51 -19.41 2.23
C VAL A 187 34.39 -18.59 2.89
N ASP A 188 33.21 -19.18 3.09
CA ASP A 188 32.10 -18.54 3.82
C ASP A 188 32.47 -18.17 5.27
N ALA A 189 33.20 -19.05 5.97
CA ALA A 189 33.61 -18.83 7.35
C ALA A 189 34.62 -17.70 7.51
N TYR A 190 35.63 -17.60 6.65
CA TYR A 190 36.58 -16.48 6.68
C TYR A 190 35.89 -15.15 6.36
N GLY A 191 34.95 -15.14 5.41
CA GLY A 191 34.09 -13.99 5.15
C GLY A 191 33.31 -13.53 6.39
N LYS A 192 32.60 -14.45 7.05
CA LYS A 192 31.82 -14.17 8.29
C LYS A 192 32.70 -13.74 9.47
N CYS A 193 33.92 -14.23 9.57
CA CYS A 193 34.92 -13.79 10.54
C CYS A 193 35.58 -12.44 10.18
N GLY A 194 35.24 -11.81 9.05
CA GLY A 194 35.76 -10.51 8.63
C GLY A 194 37.13 -10.53 7.96
N ASP A 195 37.60 -11.68 7.48
CA ASP A 195 38.89 -11.86 6.79
C ASP A 195 38.66 -12.29 5.32
N PRO A 196 38.22 -11.37 4.43
CA PRO A 196 37.91 -11.68 3.05
C PRO A 196 39.17 -11.96 2.20
N ASP A 197 40.35 -11.54 2.66
CA ASP A 197 41.61 -11.78 1.94
C ASP A 197 42.09 -13.22 2.15
N ALA A 198 41.94 -13.80 3.36
CA ALA A 198 42.12 -15.24 3.57
C ALA A 198 41.11 -16.05 2.73
N SER A 199 39.84 -15.61 2.69
CA SER A 199 38.82 -16.21 1.83
C SER A 199 39.21 -16.18 0.34
N TYR A 200 39.71 -15.04 -0.15
CA TYR A 200 40.18 -14.91 -1.54
C TYR A 200 41.44 -15.73 -1.85
N SER A 201 42.35 -15.87 -0.89
CA SER A 201 43.53 -16.73 -1.02
C SER A 201 43.16 -18.19 -1.31
N ILE A 202 42.14 -18.71 -0.61
CA ILE A 202 41.62 -20.07 -0.84
C ILE A 202 40.89 -20.11 -2.18
N PHE A 203 39.95 -19.18 -2.40
CA PHE A 203 39.19 -19.05 -3.64
C PHE A 203 40.08 -19.06 -4.89
N SER A 204 41.18 -18.30 -4.89
CA SER A 204 42.11 -18.22 -6.03
C SER A 204 42.91 -19.51 -6.27
N ARG A 205 43.10 -20.34 -5.23
CA ARG A 205 43.79 -21.65 -5.31
C ARG A 205 42.88 -22.81 -5.69
N MET A 206 41.55 -22.67 -5.57
CA MET A 206 40.60 -23.71 -5.95
C MET A 206 40.63 -23.99 -7.46
N LYS A 207 40.77 -25.28 -7.82
CA LYS A 207 40.81 -25.75 -9.22
C LYS A 207 39.43 -25.68 -9.89
N GLU A 208 38.39 -25.98 -9.14
CA GLU A 208 36.99 -25.88 -9.55
C GLU A 208 36.26 -24.95 -8.58
N ARG A 209 35.31 -24.16 -9.09
CA ARG A 209 34.56 -23.17 -8.32
C ARG A 209 33.10 -23.23 -8.73
N ASP A 210 32.24 -23.66 -7.83
CA ASP A 210 30.80 -23.70 -8.08
C ASP A 210 30.14 -22.35 -7.76
N VAL A 211 28.84 -22.25 -8.04
CA VAL A 211 28.08 -21.01 -7.78
C VAL A 211 28.07 -20.66 -6.28
N VAL A 212 28.21 -21.63 -5.37
CA VAL A 212 28.29 -21.40 -3.92
C VAL A 212 29.63 -20.77 -3.54
N THR A 213 30.75 -21.23 -4.12
CA THR A 213 32.08 -20.63 -3.91
C THR A 213 32.07 -19.15 -4.29
N TRP A 214 31.57 -18.85 -5.49
CA TRP A 214 31.46 -17.47 -5.99
C TRP A 214 30.50 -16.62 -5.15
N THR A 215 29.36 -17.18 -4.72
CA THR A 215 28.40 -16.50 -3.85
C THR A 215 29.03 -16.12 -2.50
N SER A 216 29.74 -17.05 -1.87
CA SER A 216 30.39 -16.86 -0.58
C SER A 216 31.43 -15.75 -0.64
N MET A 217 32.21 -15.67 -1.73
CA MET A 217 33.22 -14.63 -1.92
C MET A 217 32.61 -13.23 -2.14
N VAL A 218 31.50 -13.12 -2.89
CA VAL A 218 30.73 -11.86 -3.00
C VAL A 218 30.17 -11.42 -1.65
N VAL A 219 29.63 -12.37 -0.86
CA VAL A 219 29.11 -12.09 0.50
C VAL A 219 30.22 -11.64 1.45
N ALA A 220 31.41 -12.26 1.41
CA ALA A 220 32.55 -11.90 2.24
C ALA A 220 32.99 -10.44 2.03
N TYR A 221 33.18 -10.01 0.78
CA TYR A 221 33.54 -8.61 0.49
C TYR A 221 32.43 -7.62 0.87
N ASN A 222 31.16 -7.99 0.66
CA ASN A 222 30.00 -7.20 1.06
C ASN A 222 29.90 -7.00 2.59
N GLN A 223 30.26 -8.02 3.38
CA GLN A 223 30.25 -7.94 4.85
C GLN A 223 31.33 -6.97 5.37
N THR A 224 32.47 -6.87 4.70
CA THR A 224 33.56 -5.92 4.99
C THR A 224 33.42 -4.56 4.28
N SER A 225 32.28 -4.27 3.65
CA SER A 225 32.03 -3.04 2.87
C SER A 225 33.03 -2.76 1.72
N ARG A 226 33.74 -3.80 1.23
CA ARG A 226 34.65 -3.72 0.08
C ARG A 226 33.88 -3.94 -1.23
N LEU A 227 32.96 -3.03 -1.52
CA LEU A 227 32.00 -3.17 -2.61
C LEU A 227 32.66 -3.29 -4.00
N ASP A 228 33.75 -2.56 -4.26
CA ASP A 228 34.48 -2.65 -5.53
C ASP A 228 35.01 -4.06 -5.80
N ASP A 229 35.53 -4.74 -4.78
CA ASP A 229 36.02 -6.12 -4.89
C ASP A 229 34.85 -7.11 -5.05
N ALA A 230 33.74 -6.89 -4.35
CA ALA A 230 32.52 -7.66 -4.51
C ALA A 230 31.97 -7.58 -5.96
N PHE A 231 31.97 -6.39 -6.56
CA PHE A 231 31.59 -6.18 -7.97
C PHE A 231 32.55 -6.83 -8.95
N ARG A 232 33.87 -6.81 -8.71
CA ARG A 232 34.86 -7.52 -9.54
C ARG A 232 34.59 -9.02 -9.55
N VAL A 233 34.46 -9.63 -8.36
CA VAL A 233 34.16 -11.06 -8.23
C VAL A 233 32.82 -11.41 -8.89
N PHE A 234 31.77 -10.60 -8.64
CA PHE A 234 30.45 -10.80 -9.24
C PHE A 234 30.46 -10.72 -10.77
N SER A 235 31.20 -9.75 -11.34
CA SER A 235 31.33 -9.59 -12.80
C SER A 235 31.92 -10.85 -13.43
N CYS A 236 32.98 -11.40 -12.82
CA CYS A 236 33.64 -12.64 -13.24
C CYS A 236 32.83 -13.94 -13.01
N MET A 237 31.68 -13.90 -12.33
CA MET A 237 30.85 -15.10 -12.12
C MET A 237 30.31 -15.65 -13.45
N PRO A 238 30.57 -16.93 -13.78
CA PRO A 238 30.07 -17.56 -15.01
C PRO A 238 28.53 -17.66 -15.06
N VAL A 239 27.90 -17.91 -13.91
CA VAL A 239 26.45 -17.96 -13.75
C VAL A 239 26.08 -17.17 -12.51
N LYS A 240 25.29 -16.11 -12.68
CA LYS A 240 24.78 -15.26 -11.60
C LYS A 240 23.41 -15.78 -11.17
N ASN A 241 23.24 -16.10 -9.88
CA ASN A 241 21.98 -16.61 -9.34
C ASN A 241 21.23 -15.50 -8.57
N VAL A 242 19.95 -15.74 -8.26
CA VAL A 242 19.11 -14.78 -7.52
C VAL A 242 19.73 -14.39 -6.16
N HIS A 243 20.52 -15.27 -5.53
CA HIS A 243 21.17 -14.99 -4.25
C HIS A 243 22.29 -13.95 -4.38
N THR A 244 23.15 -14.00 -5.40
CA THR A 244 24.23 -13.02 -5.56
C THR A 244 23.72 -11.63 -5.95
N TRP A 245 22.73 -11.55 -6.83
CA TRP A 245 22.00 -10.31 -7.10
C TRP A 245 21.43 -9.70 -5.82
N THR A 246 20.71 -10.50 -5.03
CA THR A 246 20.08 -10.06 -3.77
C THR A 246 21.11 -9.62 -2.73
N ALA A 247 22.25 -10.33 -2.63
CA ALA A 247 23.31 -10.00 -1.69
C ALA A 247 23.95 -8.63 -2.00
N LEU A 248 24.24 -8.34 -3.27
CA LEU A 248 24.78 -7.04 -3.69
C LEU A 248 23.76 -5.90 -3.52
N ILE A 249 22.52 -6.08 -3.95
CA ILE A 249 21.45 -5.08 -3.78
C ILE A 249 21.31 -4.70 -2.29
N ASN A 250 21.27 -5.69 -1.39
CA ASN A 250 21.18 -5.43 0.05
C ASN A 250 22.46 -4.80 0.62
N ALA A 251 23.64 -5.16 0.11
CA ALA A 251 24.91 -4.56 0.53
C ALA A 251 25.02 -3.08 0.10
N LEU A 252 24.57 -2.74 -1.10
CA LEU A 252 24.54 -1.36 -1.61
C LEU A 252 23.63 -0.49 -0.75
N VAL A 253 22.40 -0.94 -0.47
CA VAL A 253 21.44 -0.21 0.40
C VAL A 253 21.99 -0.04 1.81
N LYS A 254 22.61 -1.09 2.39
CA LYS A 254 23.25 -1.01 3.72
C LYS A 254 24.35 0.06 3.76
N ASN A 255 25.13 0.19 2.69
CA ASN A 255 26.21 1.17 2.54
C ASN A 255 25.74 2.51 1.91
N LYS A 256 24.42 2.77 1.85
CA LYS A 256 23.79 4.01 1.34
C LYS A 256 23.97 4.31 -0.16
N TYR A 257 24.44 3.34 -0.94
CA TYR A 257 24.45 3.36 -2.41
C TYR A 257 23.09 2.94 -2.98
N SER A 258 22.03 3.66 -2.59
CA SER A 258 20.64 3.27 -2.90
C SER A 258 20.26 3.48 -4.37
N ASN A 259 20.97 4.31 -5.14
CA ASN A 259 20.69 4.47 -6.58
C ASN A 259 21.27 3.28 -7.35
N GLU A 260 22.53 2.95 -7.06
CA GLU A 260 23.26 1.80 -7.60
C GLU A 260 22.53 0.48 -7.30
N ALA A 261 21.85 0.38 -6.16
CA ALA A 261 20.98 -0.75 -5.82
C ALA A 261 19.76 -0.89 -6.75
N LEU A 262 19.18 0.23 -7.21
CA LEU A 262 18.06 0.25 -8.14
C LEU A 262 18.52 -0.05 -9.58
N ASP A 263 19.69 0.47 -9.98
CA ASP A 263 20.31 0.17 -11.27
C ASP A 263 20.65 -1.32 -11.39
N LEU A 264 21.24 -1.90 -10.33
CA LEU A 264 21.55 -3.34 -10.28
C LEU A 264 20.29 -4.22 -10.28
N PHE A 265 19.19 -3.75 -9.67
CA PHE A 265 17.89 -4.42 -9.76
C PHE A 265 17.28 -4.35 -11.17
N GLN A 266 17.44 -3.23 -11.87
CA GLN A 266 17.02 -3.09 -13.26
C GLN A 266 17.81 -4.06 -14.17
N GLN A 267 19.13 -4.15 -14.00
CA GLN A 267 19.97 -5.12 -14.72
C GLN A 267 19.54 -6.58 -14.43
N MET A 268 19.24 -6.92 -13.18
CA MET A 268 18.73 -8.24 -12.80
C MET A 268 17.45 -8.62 -13.57
N LEU A 269 16.53 -7.66 -13.74
CA LEU A 269 15.29 -7.86 -14.50
C LEU A 269 15.53 -8.01 -16.02
N GLU A 270 16.50 -7.28 -16.56
CA GLU A 270 16.90 -7.34 -17.98
C GLU A 270 17.56 -8.69 -18.33
N GLU A 271 18.40 -9.22 -17.43
CA GLU A 271 18.92 -10.59 -17.48
C GLU A 271 17.87 -11.68 -17.18
N LYS A 272 16.58 -11.29 -17.06
CA LYS A 272 15.41 -12.16 -16.83
C LYS A 272 15.48 -12.99 -15.54
N ASN A 273 16.34 -12.62 -14.59
CA ASN A 273 16.39 -13.25 -13.27
C ASN A 273 15.14 -12.86 -12.45
N SER A 274 14.50 -13.83 -11.80
CA SER A 274 13.28 -13.57 -11.02
C SER A 274 13.64 -13.06 -9.61
N PRO A 275 13.23 -11.84 -9.21
CA PRO A 275 13.46 -11.35 -7.86
C PRO A 275 12.67 -12.15 -6.82
N ASN A 276 13.29 -12.40 -5.67
CA ASN A 276 12.64 -13.05 -4.54
C ASN A 276 12.18 -12.02 -3.49
N ALA A 277 11.53 -12.47 -2.42
CA ALA A 277 11.06 -11.62 -1.33
C ALA A 277 12.17 -10.73 -0.72
N PHE A 278 13.37 -11.26 -0.54
CA PHE A 278 14.52 -10.51 0.01
C PHE A 278 15.08 -9.49 -0.98
N THR A 279 15.05 -9.77 -2.28
CA THR A 279 15.36 -8.78 -3.32
C THR A 279 14.40 -7.60 -3.21
N PHE A 280 13.09 -7.87 -3.11
CA PHE A 280 12.09 -6.83 -2.97
C PHE A 280 12.24 -6.01 -1.69
N VAL A 281 12.58 -6.62 -0.55
CA VAL A 281 12.87 -5.89 0.70
C VAL A 281 14.01 -4.88 0.51
N GLY A 282 15.12 -5.28 -0.13
CA GLY A 282 16.23 -4.37 -0.42
C GLY A 282 15.85 -3.20 -1.31
N VAL A 283 15.22 -3.49 -2.46
CA VAL A 283 14.83 -2.47 -3.45
C VAL A 283 13.75 -1.52 -2.90
N LEU A 284 12.81 -2.02 -2.09
CA LEU A 284 11.83 -1.18 -1.40
C LEU A 284 12.50 -0.26 -0.36
N SER A 285 13.47 -0.77 0.40
CA SER A 285 14.27 0.04 1.32
C SER A 285 15.11 1.09 0.57
N ALA A 286 15.63 0.79 -0.62
CA ALA A 286 16.32 1.75 -1.47
C ALA A 286 15.38 2.90 -1.91
N CYS A 287 14.17 2.55 -2.36
CA CYS A 287 13.13 3.53 -2.70
C CYS A 287 12.68 4.35 -1.49
N ALA A 288 12.63 3.74 -0.30
CA ALA A 288 12.23 4.40 0.93
C ALA A 288 13.27 5.42 1.40
N ASP A 289 14.56 5.05 1.37
CA ASP A 289 15.68 5.93 1.73
C ASP A 289 15.89 7.07 0.71
N LEU A 290 15.51 6.87 -0.56
CA LEU A 290 15.53 7.92 -1.60
C LEU A 290 14.19 8.69 -1.74
N ALA A 291 13.18 8.38 -0.92
CA ALA A 291 11.81 8.92 -1.01
C ALA A 291 11.12 8.76 -2.39
N LEU A 292 11.52 7.74 -3.18
CA LEU A 292 11.02 7.46 -4.53
C LEU A 292 9.68 6.70 -4.52
N ILE A 293 8.63 7.32 -3.96
CA ILE A 293 7.30 6.71 -3.82
C ILE A 293 6.67 6.27 -5.15
N ALA A 294 6.98 6.92 -6.27
CA ALA A 294 6.53 6.51 -7.59
C ALA A 294 7.13 5.15 -7.97
N LYS A 295 8.45 5.00 -7.87
CA LYS A 295 9.18 3.75 -8.13
C LYS A 295 8.77 2.65 -7.15
N GLY A 296 8.63 2.99 -5.87
CA GLY A 296 8.11 2.08 -4.85
C GLY A 296 6.70 1.56 -5.16
N LYS A 297 5.81 2.39 -5.71
CA LYS A 297 4.48 1.98 -6.19
C LYS A 297 4.55 1.10 -7.46
N GLU A 298 5.50 1.31 -8.37
CA GLU A 298 5.75 0.40 -9.50
C GLU A 298 6.18 -0.99 -9.00
N ILE A 299 7.13 -1.04 -8.06
CA ILE A 299 7.66 -2.27 -7.47
C ILE A 299 6.58 -2.99 -6.65
N HIS A 300 5.77 -2.29 -5.85
CA HIS A 300 4.60 -2.86 -5.19
C HIS A 300 3.61 -3.45 -6.21
N GLY A 301 3.39 -2.78 -7.34
CA GLY A 301 2.60 -3.30 -8.45
C GLY A 301 3.21 -4.55 -9.12
N LEU A 302 4.53 -4.70 -9.13
CA LEU A 302 5.24 -5.90 -9.60
C LEU A 302 5.09 -7.07 -8.61
N ILE A 303 5.24 -6.80 -7.30
CA ILE A 303 5.02 -7.78 -6.21
C ILE A 303 3.60 -8.35 -6.29
N ILE A 304 2.58 -7.50 -6.41
CA ILE A 304 1.17 -7.94 -6.50
C ILE A 304 0.93 -8.82 -7.73
N ARG A 305 1.58 -8.53 -8.88
CA ARG A 305 1.46 -9.36 -10.10
C ARG A 305 2.15 -10.72 -9.98
N ARG A 306 3.17 -10.85 -9.13
CA ARG A 306 3.90 -12.10 -8.84
C ARG A 306 3.46 -12.73 -7.51
N SER A 307 2.27 -12.41 -7.03
CA SER A 307 1.75 -12.85 -5.73
C SER A 307 1.66 -14.37 -5.57
N SER A 308 1.42 -15.10 -6.66
CA SER A 308 1.47 -16.58 -6.73
C SER A 308 2.84 -17.15 -6.40
N ASP A 309 3.90 -16.48 -6.85
CA ASP A 309 5.27 -17.00 -6.80
C ASP A 309 5.98 -16.55 -5.51
N LEU A 310 5.49 -15.48 -4.90
CA LEU A 310 6.05 -14.82 -3.71
C LEU A 310 5.30 -15.15 -2.41
N ASN A 311 4.22 -15.94 -2.47
CA ASN A 311 3.28 -16.17 -1.36
C ASN A 311 2.84 -14.86 -0.68
N PHE A 312 2.35 -13.90 -1.48
CA PHE A 312 1.91 -12.60 -0.95
C PHE A 312 0.49 -12.71 -0.35
N PRO A 313 0.19 -12.15 0.85
CA PRO A 313 1.04 -11.27 1.67
C PRO A 313 2.17 -12.00 2.41
N ASN A 314 3.40 -11.57 2.14
CA ASN A 314 4.61 -12.07 2.78
C ASN A 314 5.06 -11.07 3.85
N VAL A 315 5.25 -11.51 5.10
CA VAL A 315 5.53 -10.62 6.25
C VAL A 315 6.73 -9.70 6.01
N TYR A 316 7.83 -10.20 5.45
CA TYR A 316 9.04 -9.41 5.20
C TYR A 316 8.80 -8.31 4.16
N VAL A 317 8.12 -8.66 3.06
CA VAL A 317 7.78 -7.72 1.98
C VAL A 317 6.75 -6.69 2.47
N CYS A 318 5.75 -7.11 3.25
CA CYS A 318 4.79 -6.19 3.86
C CYS A 318 5.47 -5.24 4.85
N ASN A 319 6.42 -5.69 5.68
CA ASN A 319 7.17 -4.84 6.59
C ASN A 319 8.01 -3.78 5.84
N ALA A 320 8.66 -4.16 4.73
CA ALA A 320 9.38 -3.21 3.86
C ALA A 320 8.46 -2.22 3.14
N LEU A 321 7.26 -2.65 2.72
CA LEU A 321 6.25 -1.75 2.16
C LEU A 321 5.72 -0.78 3.24
N ILE A 322 5.51 -1.23 4.48
CA ILE A 322 5.10 -0.38 5.61
C ILE A 322 6.14 0.74 5.82
N ASP A 323 7.44 0.43 5.83
CA ASP A 323 8.52 1.44 5.92
C ASP A 323 8.47 2.43 4.74
N LEU A 324 8.41 1.93 3.50
CA LEU A 324 8.30 2.75 2.29
C LEU A 324 7.14 3.75 2.35
N TYR A 325 5.93 3.28 2.65
CA TYR A 325 4.74 4.14 2.71
C TYR A 325 4.80 5.11 3.91
N SER A 326 5.35 4.67 5.05
CA SER A 326 5.50 5.52 6.24
C SER A 326 6.50 6.67 6.02
N LYS A 327 7.69 6.39 5.49
CA LYS A 327 8.69 7.41 5.12
C LYS A 327 8.19 8.35 4.02
N SER A 328 7.25 7.89 3.18
CA SER A 328 6.60 8.71 2.13
C SER A 328 5.38 9.49 2.61
N GLY A 329 5.05 9.49 3.90
CA GLY A 329 3.89 10.20 4.46
C GLY A 329 2.53 9.51 4.32
N ASP A 330 2.46 8.36 3.63
CA ASP A 330 1.22 7.62 3.37
C ASP A 330 0.95 6.57 4.45
N MET A 331 0.70 7.07 5.67
CA MET A 331 0.43 6.20 6.82
C MET A 331 -0.88 5.38 6.68
N LYS A 332 -1.76 5.76 5.74
CA LYS A 332 -2.98 5.00 5.40
C LYS A 332 -2.62 3.69 4.70
N SER A 333 -1.81 3.76 3.63
CA SER A 333 -1.30 2.57 2.95
C SER A 333 -0.47 1.68 3.88
N ALA A 334 0.38 2.28 4.72
CA ALA A 334 1.15 1.55 5.73
C ALA A 334 0.24 0.77 6.71
N ARG A 335 -0.80 1.41 7.27
CA ARG A 335 -1.76 0.74 8.16
C ARG A 335 -2.57 -0.35 7.44
N MET A 336 -2.93 -0.15 6.17
CA MET A 336 -3.60 -1.18 5.37
C MET A 336 -2.73 -2.43 5.20
N LEU A 337 -1.45 -2.25 4.83
CA LEU A 337 -0.49 -3.34 4.66
C LEU A 337 -0.27 -4.11 5.96
N PHE A 338 -0.14 -3.42 7.08
CA PHE A 338 -0.06 -4.05 8.41
C PHE A 338 -1.29 -4.92 8.72
N ASN A 339 -2.48 -4.47 8.36
CA ASN A 339 -3.71 -5.24 8.57
C ASN A 339 -3.80 -6.50 7.68
N LEU A 340 -3.16 -6.51 6.50
CA LEU A 340 -3.10 -7.68 5.61
C LEU A 340 -2.20 -8.82 6.12
N ILE A 341 -1.26 -8.53 7.04
CA ILE A 341 -0.39 -9.54 7.64
C ILE A 341 -1.23 -10.41 8.61
N LEU A 342 -1.35 -11.71 8.34
CA LEU A 342 -2.10 -12.65 9.20
C LEU A 342 -1.45 -12.78 10.59
N GLU A 343 -0.19 -13.24 10.61
CA GLU A 343 0.63 -13.36 11.82
C GLU A 343 1.67 -12.24 11.84
N LYS A 344 1.50 -11.29 12.75
CA LYS A 344 2.34 -10.09 12.87
C LYS A 344 3.50 -10.36 13.80
N ASP A 345 4.72 -10.26 13.29
CA ASP A 345 5.93 -10.37 14.09
C ASP A 345 6.28 -9.04 14.78
N VAL A 346 7.32 -9.06 15.63
CA VAL A 346 7.84 -7.86 16.30
C VAL A 346 8.26 -6.79 15.29
N VAL A 347 8.72 -7.18 14.10
CA VAL A 347 9.14 -6.25 13.05
C VAL A 347 7.93 -5.53 12.45
N SER A 348 6.80 -6.21 12.20
CA SER A 348 5.55 -5.60 11.73
C SER A 348 5.06 -4.51 12.67
N TRP A 349 5.07 -4.77 13.99
CA TRP A 349 4.68 -3.78 14.99
C TRP A 349 5.68 -2.63 15.04
N ASN A 350 6.98 -2.90 15.03
CA ASN A 350 8.02 -1.87 15.06
C ASN A 350 7.97 -0.95 13.83
N SER A 351 7.77 -1.50 12.62
CA SER A 351 7.60 -0.71 11.39
C SER A 351 6.38 0.22 11.48
N LEU A 352 5.25 -0.25 12.03
CA LEU A 352 4.05 0.56 12.20
C LEU A 352 4.22 1.65 13.27
N ILE A 353 4.78 1.31 14.44
CA ILE A 353 5.04 2.26 15.55
C ILE A 353 6.01 3.36 15.09
N THR A 354 7.11 2.98 14.44
CA THR A 354 8.11 3.92 13.93
C THR A 354 7.52 4.79 12.82
N GLY A 355 6.67 4.23 11.96
CA GLY A 355 5.94 4.98 10.95
C GLY A 355 5.00 6.04 11.53
N PHE A 356 4.25 5.71 12.60
CA PHE A 356 3.45 6.71 13.32
C PHE A 356 4.32 7.79 13.96
N ALA A 357 5.43 7.41 14.60
CA ALA A 357 6.38 8.36 15.20
C ALA A 357 6.88 9.37 14.16
N GLN A 358 7.44 8.90 13.04
CA GLN A 358 7.97 9.73 11.96
C GLN A 358 6.93 10.69 11.37
N ASN A 359 5.65 10.32 11.37
CA ASN A 359 4.55 11.14 10.87
C ASN A 359 3.89 12.04 11.94
N GLY A 360 4.46 12.14 13.15
CA GLY A 360 3.92 12.97 14.24
C GLY A 360 2.66 12.40 14.92
N LEU A 361 2.28 11.16 14.61
CA LEU A 361 1.10 10.47 15.12
C LEU A 361 1.43 9.71 16.42
N GLY A 362 1.98 10.42 17.41
CA GLY A 362 2.57 9.78 18.60
C GLY A 362 1.56 9.03 19.48
N ARG A 363 0.30 9.47 19.51
CA ARG A 363 -0.77 8.78 20.24
C ARG A 363 -1.11 7.44 19.57
N GLU A 364 -1.15 7.40 18.25
CA GLU A 364 -1.35 6.17 17.47
C GLU A 364 -0.19 5.18 17.63
N ALA A 365 1.04 5.67 17.79
CA ALA A 365 2.19 4.85 18.12
C ALA A 365 2.07 4.19 19.50
N LEU A 366 1.64 4.95 20.52
CA LEU A 366 1.39 4.44 21.87
C LEU A 366 0.24 3.41 21.89
N LEU A 367 -0.85 3.67 21.16
CA LEU A 367 -1.96 2.71 21.01
C LEU A 367 -1.53 1.44 20.26
N ALA A 368 -0.65 1.55 19.26
CA ALA A 368 -0.09 0.38 18.58
C ALA A 368 0.83 -0.43 19.51
N PHE A 369 1.64 0.22 20.35
CA PHE A 369 2.46 -0.44 21.37
C PHE A 369 1.60 -1.16 22.42
N GLN A 370 0.56 -0.52 22.94
CA GLN A 370 -0.39 -1.17 23.86
C GLN A 370 -1.03 -2.41 23.20
N LYS A 371 -1.48 -2.30 21.95
CA LYS A 371 -2.09 -3.43 21.26
C LYS A 371 -1.10 -4.57 20.96
N MET A 372 0.18 -4.26 20.76
CA MET A 372 1.24 -5.26 20.63
C MET A 372 1.38 -6.08 21.92
N THR A 373 1.34 -5.44 23.09
CA THR A 373 1.44 -6.14 24.39
C THR A 373 0.17 -6.90 24.74
N GLU A 374 -1.02 -6.36 24.43
CA GLU A 374 -2.32 -7.06 24.58
C GLU A 374 -2.41 -8.37 23.78
N VAL A 375 -1.78 -8.43 22.61
CA VAL A 375 -1.70 -9.63 21.76
C VAL A 375 -0.58 -10.59 22.20
N GLY A 376 0.16 -10.26 23.28
CA GLY A 376 1.20 -11.11 23.85
C GLY A 376 2.55 -11.07 23.11
N ILE A 377 2.73 -10.14 22.17
CA ILE A 377 3.99 -9.99 21.44
C ILE A 377 4.97 -9.18 22.30
N ARG A 378 6.04 -9.81 22.81
CA ARG A 378 7.03 -9.17 23.69
C ARG A 378 7.78 -8.04 22.96
N PRO A 379 7.73 -6.79 23.44
CA PRO A 379 8.55 -5.68 22.94
C PRO A 379 10.05 -5.95 23.01
N ASN A 380 10.81 -5.33 22.10
CA ASN A 380 12.28 -5.36 22.10
C ASN A 380 12.88 -3.94 22.11
N LYS A 381 14.22 -3.84 22.12
CA LYS A 381 14.95 -2.55 22.09
C LYS A 381 14.51 -1.62 20.96
N VAL A 382 14.18 -2.16 19.78
CA VAL A 382 13.72 -1.35 18.64
C VAL A 382 12.28 -0.87 18.85
N THR A 383 11.43 -1.67 19.49
CA THR A 383 10.06 -1.25 19.90
C THR A 383 10.12 -0.04 20.82
N PHE A 384 10.91 -0.12 21.89
CA PHE A 384 11.03 0.96 22.87
C PHE A 384 11.61 2.24 22.24
N LEU A 385 12.64 2.15 21.39
CA LEU A 385 13.17 3.30 20.67
C LEU A 385 12.12 3.98 19.76
N GLY A 386 11.28 3.19 19.08
CA GLY A 386 10.18 3.70 18.25
C GLY A 386 9.11 4.44 19.06
N VAL A 387 8.74 3.91 20.23
CA VAL A 387 7.77 4.55 21.14
C VAL A 387 8.34 5.81 21.80
N LEU A 388 9.60 5.79 22.24
CA LEU A 388 10.25 6.99 22.78
C LEU A 388 10.40 8.08 21.72
N SER A 389 10.69 7.72 20.47
CA SER A 389 10.68 8.66 19.35
C SER A 389 9.28 9.27 19.17
N ALA A 390 8.23 8.45 19.24
CA ALA A 390 6.86 8.95 19.16
C ALA A 390 6.52 9.97 20.26
N CYS A 391 6.99 9.74 21.50
CA CYS A 391 6.84 10.67 22.62
C CYS A 391 7.64 11.96 22.37
N SER A 392 8.89 11.87 21.90
CA SER A 392 9.74 13.03 21.56
C SER A 392 9.11 13.91 20.48
N HIS A 393 8.55 13.30 19.44
CA HIS A 393 7.91 14.01 18.33
C HIS A 393 6.60 14.72 18.74
N THR A 394 6.00 14.32 19.87
CA THR A 394 4.70 14.85 20.33
C THR A 394 4.75 15.62 21.67
N GLY A 395 5.91 15.71 22.33
CA GLY A 395 6.08 16.41 23.61
C GLY A 395 5.42 15.68 24.79
N LEU A 396 5.49 14.34 24.81
CA LEU A 396 4.92 13.51 25.87
C LEU A 396 6.02 13.04 26.85
N SER A 397 6.68 13.99 27.53
CA SER A 397 7.83 13.69 28.41
C SER A 397 7.51 12.81 29.62
N SER A 398 6.31 12.94 30.20
CA SER A 398 5.81 12.06 31.28
C SER A 398 5.72 10.60 30.82
N GLU A 399 5.09 10.37 29.68
CA GLU A 399 4.91 9.06 29.08
C GLU A 399 6.24 8.49 28.59
N GLY A 400 7.12 9.32 28.03
CA GLY A 400 8.48 8.94 27.66
C GLY A 400 9.29 8.41 28.85
N LEU A 401 9.22 9.08 30.01
CA LEU A 401 9.90 8.63 31.22
C LEU A 401 9.32 7.30 31.74
N TYR A 402 7.99 7.18 31.76
CA TYR A 402 7.31 5.94 32.12
C TYR A 402 7.70 4.77 31.20
N ILE A 403 7.77 4.99 29.88
CA ILE A 403 8.16 3.96 28.90
C ILE A 403 9.63 3.55 29.08
N LEU A 404 10.53 4.48 29.42
CA LEU A 404 11.94 4.19 29.73
C LEU A 404 12.08 3.32 30.99
N GLU A 405 11.29 3.60 32.04
CA GLU A 405 11.27 2.76 33.26
C GLU A 405 10.62 1.39 33.03
N LEU A 406 9.55 1.33 32.23
CA LEU A 406 8.84 0.10 31.88
C LEU A 406 9.77 -0.90 31.16
N MET A 407 10.62 -0.39 30.27
CA MET A 407 11.63 -1.13 29.52
C MET A 407 12.56 -1.96 30.43
N GLU A 408 13.04 -1.34 31.51
CA GLU A 408 13.94 -1.99 32.48
C GLU A 408 13.15 -2.83 33.49
N LYS A 409 12.16 -2.25 34.17
CA LYS A 409 11.46 -2.88 35.31
C LYS A 409 10.57 -4.06 34.93
N SER A 410 9.91 -4.01 33.77
CA SER A 410 8.88 -5.02 33.39
C SER A 410 9.34 -5.97 32.28
N TYR A 411 10.35 -5.60 31.49
CA TYR A 411 10.80 -6.39 30.34
C TYR A 411 12.25 -6.87 30.43
N ASP A 412 13.01 -6.48 31.47
CA ASP A 412 14.44 -6.77 31.65
C ASP A 412 15.29 -6.37 30.43
N ILE A 413 15.02 -5.18 29.89
CA ILE A 413 15.76 -4.64 28.74
C ILE A 413 16.49 -3.38 29.19
N LYS A 414 17.83 -3.44 29.27
CA LYS A 414 18.65 -2.26 29.59
C LYS A 414 18.56 -1.22 28.46
N PRO A 415 18.23 0.05 28.76
CA PRO A 415 18.19 1.13 27.76
C PRO A 415 19.55 1.33 27.07
N SER A 416 19.54 1.55 25.74
CA SER A 416 20.75 1.91 24.99
C SER A 416 20.98 3.42 24.99
N LEU A 417 22.19 3.85 24.60
CA LEU A 417 22.53 5.26 24.42
C LEU A 417 21.58 6.01 23.46
N GLU A 418 20.98 5.31 22.50
CA GLU A 418 19.96 5.88 21.59
C GLU A 418 18.66 6.21 22.30
N HIS A 419 18.22 5.36 23.26
CA HIS A 419 17.02 5.62 24.07
C HIS A 419 17.23 6.89 24.92
N TYR A 420 18.40 7.02 25.54
CA TYR A 420 18.78 8.23 26.29
C TYR A 420 18.88 9.46 25.38
N ALA A 421 19.46 9.35 24.18
CA ALA A 421 19.55 10.47 23.23
C ALA A 421 18.18 11.02 22.81
N VAL A 422 17.21 10.14 22.52
CA VAL A 422 15.82 10.54 22.19
C VAL A 422 15.11 11.22 23.36
N MET A 423 15.35 10.73 24.59
CA MET A 423 14.81 11.36 25.80
C MET A 423 15.43 12.75 26.03
N ILE A 424 16.74 12.89 25.86
CA ILE A 424 17.46 14.16 26.04
C ILE A 424 17.06 15.20 24.99
N ASP A 425 16.80 14.80 23.74
CA ASP A 425 16.20 15.67 22.72
C ASP A 425 14.78 16.15 23.11
N MET A 426 13.94 15.26 23.67
CA MET A 426 12.60 15.60 24.15
C MET A 426 12.64 16.60 25.31
N PHE A 427 13.39 16.32 26.38
CA PHE A 427 13.56 17.25 27.51
C PHE A 427 14.23 18.56 27.08
N GLY A 428 15.19 18.48 26.15
CA GLY A 428 15.85 19.63 25.57
C GLY A 428 14.88 20.60 24.87
N ARG A 429 13.92 20.09 24.09
CA ARG A 429 12.89 20.92 23.41
C ARG A 429 11.87 21.54 24.37
N GLU A 430 11.65 20.93 25.52
CA GLU A 430 10.76 21.44 26.58
C GLU A 430 11.47 22.44 27.52
N ASN A 431 12.71 22.84 27.23
CA ASN A 431 13.58 23.64 28.10
C ASN A 431 13.88 23.00 29.49
N LYS A 432 13.70 21.68 29.62
CA LYS A 432 13.99 20.89 30.82
C LYS A 432 15.45 20.45 30.84
N LEU A 433 16.34 21.43 30.74
CA LEU A 433 17.80 21.20 30.61
C LEU A 433 18.40 20.54 31.86
N SER A 434 17.80 20.75 33.04
CA SER A 434 18.12 20.07 34.30
C SER A 434 17.90 18.56 34.21
N GLU A 435 16.70 18.11 33.83
CA GLU A 435 16.36 16.70 33.69
C GLU A 435 17.13 16.03 32.55
N ALA A 436 17.43 16.78 31.47
CA ALA A 436 18.29 16.32 30.39
C ALA A 436 19.73 16.03 30.88
N LEU A 437 20.31 16.90 31.72
CA LEU A 437 21.65 16.68 32.30
C LEU A 437 21.68 15.52 33.30
N ASP A 438 20.64 15.36 34.11
CA ASP A 438 20.48 14.19 34.99
C ASP A 438 20.44 12.86 34.20
N LEU A 439 19.70 12.83 33.08
CA LEU A 439 19.66 11.67 32.18
C LEU A 439 21.04 11.31 31.59
N ILE A 440 21.91 12.29 31.32
CA ILE A 440 23.28 12.03 30.85
C ILE A 440 24.09 11.30 31.93
N SER A 441 23.90 11.67 33.22
CA SER A 441 24.58 11.02 34.33
C SER A 441 24.14 9.57 34.56
N ARG A 442 22.87 9.25 34.24
CA ARG A 442 22.30 7.89 34.31
C ARG A 442 22.64 7.02 33.10
N ALA A 443 23.02 7.62 31.97
CA ALA A 443 23.33 6.89 30.74
C ALA A 443 24.72 6.22 30.80
N PRO A 444 24.85 4.91 30.52
CA PRO A 444 26.13 4.19 30.59
C PRO A 444 27.11 4.70 29.53
N ASN A 445 28.19 5.35 29.95
CA ASN A 445 29.12 6.12 29.10
C ASN A 445 28.46 7.27 28.32
N GLY A 446 27.34 7.83 28.81
CA GLY A 446 26.59 8.90 28.13
C GLY A 446 27.40 10.15 27.79
N SER A 447 28.39 10.49 28.63
CA SER A 447 29.32 11.60 28.41
C SER A 447 30.18 11.46 27.15
N LYS A 448 30.35 10.24 26.60
CA LYS A 448 31.11 9.95 25.38
C LYS A 448 30.22 9.65 24.16
N HIS A 449 28.91 9.92 24.24
CA HIS A 449 27.99 9.65 23.13
C HIS A 449 27.69 10.91 22.32
N VAL A 450 28.18 10.93 21.08
CA VAL A 450 28.01 12.00 20.09
C VAL A 450 26.55 12.45 19.93
N GLY A 451 25.61 11.50 19.84
CA GLY A 451 24.18 11.81 19.64
C GLY A 451 23.55 12.56 20.81
N ILE A 452 24.03 12.32 22.04
CA ILE A 452 23.52 12.96 23.26
C ILE A 452 23.91 14.44 23.28
N TRP A 453 25.20 14.74 23.11
CA TRP A 453 25.67 16.13 23.09
C TRP A 453 25.17 16.91 21.86
N GLY A 454 24.94 16.21 20.73
CA GLY A 454 24.28 16.79 19.57
C GLY A 454 22.86 17.27 19.85
N ALA A 455 22.08 16.50 20.62
CA ALA A 455 20.74 16.89 21.07
C ALA A 455 20.78 18.10 22.03
N VAL A 456 21.69 18.09 23.01
CA VAL A 456 21.90 19.22 23.95
C VAL A 456 22.25 20.50 23.20
N LEU A 457 23.23 20.46 22.27
CA LEU A 457 23.61 21.63 21.47
C LEU A 457 22.44 22.14 20.60
N GLY A 458 21.62 21.23 20.07
CA GLY A 458 20.40 21.55 19.34
C GLY A 458 19.33 22.24 20.20
N ALA A 459 19.18 21.83 21.46
CA ALA A 459 18.27 22.43 22.44
C ALA A 459 18.75 23.82 22.91
N CYS A 460 20.05 23.97 23.21
CA CYS A 460 20.62 25.26 23.62
C CYS A 460 20.49 26.34 22.53
N ARG A 461 20.44 25.95 21.25
CA ARG A 461 20.12 26.85 20.12
C ARG A 461 18.70 27.44 20.20
N ILE A 462 17.74 26.69 20.77
CA ILE A 462 16.32 27.08 20.85
C ILE A 462 16.07 27.93 22.10
N HIS A 463 16.75 27.63 23.21
CA HIS A 463 16.55 28.26 24.52
C HIS A 463 17.68 29.22 24.94
N GLU A 464 18.54 29.62 23.99
CA GLU A 464 19.62 30.62 24.13
C GLU A 464 20.62 30.38 25.29
N ASN A 465 20.73 29.15 25.80
CA ASN A 465 21.67 28.78 26.86
C ASN A 465 23.11 28.64 26.31
N LEU A 466 23.81 29.77 26.20
CA LEU A 466 25.17 29.89 25.66
C LEU A 466 26.21 29.05 26.40
N ASP A 467 26.20 29.05 27.74
CA ASP A 467 27.23 28.37 28.53
C ASP A 467 27.18 26.84 28.35
N LEU A 468 25.96 26.27 28.29
CA LEU A 468 25.78 24.86 28.01
C LEU A 468 26.06 24.52 26.53
N ALA A 469 25.75 25.43 25.60
CA ALA A 469 26.08 25.26 24.18
C ALA A 469 27.59 25.17 23.93
N ILE A 470 28.38 26.02 24.59
CA ILE A 470 29.86 26.01 24.45
C ILE A 470 30.41 24.67 24.94
N ARG A 471 30.05 24.24 26.15
CA ARG A 471 30.50 22.95 26.73
C ARG A 471 30.11 21.75 25.85
N ALA A 472 28.86 21.72 25.36
CA ALA A 472 28.39 20.67 24.47
C ALA A 472 29.17 20.63 23.15
N ALA A 473 29.49 21.79 22.57
CA ALA A 473 30.27 21.88 21.34
C ALA A 473 31.74 21.49 21.56
N GLU A 474 32.36 21.90 22.67
CA GLU A 474 33.72 21.48 23.03
C GLU A 474 33.82 19.95 23.17
N THR A 475 32.89 19.32 23.87
CA THR A 475 32.86 17.85 24.00
C THR A 475 32.62 17.17 22.63
N LEU A 476 31.83 17.79 21.75
CA LEU A 476 31.65 17.30 20.36
C LEU A 476 32.90 17.45 19.49
N PHE A 477 33.73 18.49 19.70
CA PHE A 477 35.00 18.65 18.98
C PHE A 477 36.06 17.64 19.43
N GLU A 478 36.01 17.17 20.68
CA GLU A 478 36.87 16.07 21.16
C GLU A 478 36.44 14.70 20.58
N MET A 479 35.14 14.46 20.45
CA MET A 479 34.60 13.18 19.94
C MET A 479 34.60 13.08 18.40
N GLU A 480 34.27 14.16 17.70
CA GLU A 480 34.21 14.22 16.22
C GLU A 480 35.01 15.43 15.70
N PRO A 481 36.36 15.44 15.83
CA PRO A 481 37.18 16.58 15.42
C PRO A 481 37.04 16.95 13.93
N ASP A 482 36.71 15.97 13.08
CA ASP A 482 36.56 16.14 11.63
C ASP A 482 35.13 16.53 11.17
N ASN A 483 34.16 16.66 12.09
CA ASN A 483 32.77 16.92 11.73
C ASN A 483 32.47 18.43 11.59
N ALA A 484 32.59 18.93 10.36
CA ALA A 484 32.25 20.31 9.98
C ALA A 484 30.85 20.77 10.45
N GLY A 485 29.88 19.85 10.56
CA GLY A 485 28.52 20.13 11.03
C GLY A 485 28.45 20.65 12.46
N ARG A 486 29.40 20.28 13.34
CA ARG A 486 29.44 20.75 14.73
C ARG A 486 29.84 22.22 14.82
N TYR A 487 30.87 22.62 14.06
CA TYR A 487 31.27 24.02 13.91
C TYR A 487 30.15 24.87 13.31
N VAL A 488 29.45 24.34 12.29
CA VAL A 488 28.26 24.99 11.70
C VAL A 488 27.17 25.22 12.75
N MET A 489 26.93 24.24 13.63
CA MET A 489 25.90 24.32 14.67
C MET A 489 26.24 25.34 15.75
N LEU A 490 27.46 25.34 16.31
CA LEU A 490 27.90 26.33 17.30
C LEU A 490 27.89 27.76 16.74
N SER A 491 28.38 27.95 15.50
CA SER A 491 28.32 29.26 14.82
C SER A 491 26.87 29.76 14.67
N ASN A 492 25.91 28.86 14.42
CA ASN A 492 24.49 29.21 14.36
C ASN A 492 23.90 29.57 15.74
N VAL A 493 24.39 28.96 16.84
CA VAL A 493 23.99 29.34 18.22
C VAL A 493 24.45 30.76 18.53
N PHE A 494 25.72 31.09 18.28
CA PHE A 494 26.22 32.45 18.47
C PHE A 494 25.49 33.47 17.61
N ALA A 495 25.15 33.12 16.35
CA ALA A 495 24.37 33.99 15.47
C ALA A 495 22.92 34.21 15.96
N ALA A 496 22.27 33.19 16.54
CA ALA A 496 20.94 33.33 17.15
C ALA A 496 20.98 34.28 18.36
N ALA A 497 21.98 34.11 19.24
CA ALA A 497 22.24 35.00 20.37
C ALA A 497 22.84 36.38 19.97
N SER A 498 22.76 36.78 18.69
CA SER A 498 23.31 38.04 18.14
C SER A 498 24.81 38.29 18.36
N ARG A 499 25.59 37.28 18.76
CA ARG A 499 27.04 37.31 18.95
C ARG A 499 27.78 37.04 17.63
N TRP A 500 27.63 37.96 16.68
CA TRP A 500 28.14 37.81 15.30
C TRP A 500 29.66 37.63 15.21
N MET A 501 30.43 38.23 16.12
CA MET A 501 31.90 38.09 16.14
C MET A 501 32.32 36.65 16.50
N ASP A 502 31.71 36.06 17.53
CA ASP A 502 31.97 34.68 17.94
C ASP A 502 31.49 33.69 16.87
N ALA A 503 30.34 33.97 16.24
CA ALA A 503 29.84 33.20 15.11
C ALA A 503 30.81 33.20 13.93
N HIS A 504 31.51 34.32 13.67
CA HIS A 504 32.55 34.44 12.65
C HIS A 504 33.84 33.70 13.07
N ASN A 505 34.28 33.84 14.32
CA ASN A 505 35.46 33.15 14.84
C ASN A 505 35.35 31.62 14.73
N VAL A 506 34.18 31.05 15.01
CA VAL A 506 33.92 29.61 14.82
C VAL A 506 33.97 29.18 13.35
N ARG A 507 33.55 30.05 12.41
CA ARG A 507 33.67 29.77 10.96
C ARG A 507 35.12 29.83 10.49
N LYS A 508 35.87 30.82 10.96
CA LYS A 508 37.31 30.96 10.68
C LYS A 508 38.08 29.74 11.19
N LEU A 509 37.80 29.28 12.41
CA LEU A 509 38.40 28.06 12.98
C LEU A 509 38.08 26.79 12.17
N MET A 510 36.85 26.70 11.61
CA MET A 510 36.46 25.59 10.73
C MET A 510 37.25 25.61 9.41
N GLU A 511 37.44 26.78 8.82
CA GLU A 511 38.19 26.97 7.57
C GLU A 511 39.71 26.78 7.78
N GLU A 512 40.27 27.27 8.89
CA GLU A 512 41.68 27.08 9.29
C GLU A 512 42.04 25.61 9.53
N ARG A 513 41.07 24.79 9.98
CA ARG A 513 41.22 23.33 10.09
C ARG A 513 40.99 22.58 8.77
N GLY A 514 40.78 23.29 7.66
CA GLY A 514 40.61 22.72 6.32
C GLY A 514 39.22 22.18 6.00
N PHE A 515 38.24 22.32 6.91
CA PHE A 515 36.89 21.81 6.71
C PHE A 515 36.09 22.70 5.77
N LYS A 516 35.70 22.15 4.62
CA LYS A 516 34.78 22.83 3.69
C LYS A 516 33.34 22.47 4.05
N LYS A 517 32.49 23.49 4.14
CA LYS A 517 31.03 23.28 4.22
C LYS A 517 30.58 22.51 2.98
N GLU A 518 29.92 21.37 3.17
CA GLU A 518 29.25 20.69 2.07
C GLU A 518 28.18 21.58 1.45
N VAL A 519 28.22 21.68 0.13
CA VAL A 519 27.29 22.49 -0.64
C VAL A 519 25.93 21.78 -0.69
N ALA A 520 24.95 22.35 -0.01
CA ALA A 520 23.56 21.90 -0.08
C ALA A 520 23.09 21.90 -1.54
N TYR A 521 22.33 20.90 -1.94
CA TYR A 521 21.76 20.81 -3.28
C TYR A 521 20.32 20.32 -3.23
N SER A 522 19.52 20.75 -4.18
CA SER A 522 18.22 20.15 -4.49
C SER A 522 18.28 19.42 -5.83
N CYS A 523 17.30 18.57 -6.11
CA CYS A 523 17.12 18.01 -7.45
C CYS A 523 15.65 17.76 -7.75
N ILE A 524 15.28 17.90 -9.02
CA ILE A 524 13.95 17.57 -9.55
C ILE A 524 14.12 16.60 -10.71
N GLU A 525 13.13 15.75 -10.94
CA GLU A 525 13.11 14.81 -12.06
C GLU A 525 11.98 15.21 -13.03
N ILE A 526 12.37 15.56 -14.26
CA ILE A 526 11.44 15.96 -15.33
C ILE A 526 11.65 15.00 -16.49
N ARG A 527 10.60 14.25 -16.87
CA ARG A 527 10.64 13.28 -18.00
C ARG A 527 11.83 12.28 -17.89
N ASN A 528 12.08 11.76 -16.68
CA ASN A 528 13.21 10.88 -16.32
C ASN A 528 14.61 11.52 -16.44
N ILE A 529 14.71 12.84 -16.55
CA ILE A 529 15.98 13.58 -16.50
C ILE A 529 16.08 14.26 -15.13
N ARG A 530 17.16 13.95 -14.39
CA ARG A 530 17.41 14.51 -13.06
C ARG A 530 18.19 15.83 -13.18
N HIS A 531 17.51 16.94 -12.93
CA HIS A 531 18.13 18.25 -12.83
C HIS A 531 18.58 18.49 -11.38
N LYS A 532 19.86 18.77 -11.16
CA LYS A 532 20.46 19.07 -9.85
C LYS A 532 20.78 20.56 -9.78
N PHE A 533 20.48 21.19 -8.65
CA PHE A 533 20.79 22.59 -8.36
C PHE A 533 21.61 22.65 -7.08
N VAL A 534 22.89 22.97 -7.16
CA VAL A 534 23.78 23.11 -6.01
C VAL A 534 23.79 24.57 -5.56
N ALA A 535 23.71 24.79 -4.25
CA ALA A 535 23.71 26.14 -3.69
C ALA A 535 25.01 26.87 -4.05
N ARG A 536 24.87 28.00 -4.76
CA ARG A 536 25.93 28.84 -5.36
C ARG A 536 26.52 28.32 -6.69
N ASP A 537 25.91 27.34 -7.35
CA ASP A 537 26.25 26.97 -8.73
C ASP A 537 25.32 27.66 -9.75
N ASN A 538 25.87 27.98 -10.93
CA ASN A 538 25.14 28.52 -12.10
C ASN A 538 25.34 27.61 -13.34
N SER A 539 25.60 26.32 -13.13
CA SER A 539 25.98 25.32 -14.13
C SER A 539 24.81 24.66 -14.86
N HIS A 540 23.58 24.90 -14.41
CA HIS A 540 22.38 24.39 -15.07
C HIS A 540 22.18 25.06 -16.44
N SER A 541 21.90 24.27 -17.47
CA SER A 541 21.82 24.76 -18.87
C SER A 541 20.72 25.81 -19.11
N GLN A 542 19.68 25.85 -18.27
CA GLN A 542 18.58 26.81 -18.34
C GLN A 542 18.62 27.83 -17.18
N MET A 543 19.76 28.00 -16.51
CA MET A 543 19.82 28.86 -15.32
C MET A 543 19.43 30.32 -15.60
N GLY A 544 19.70 30.84 -16.81
CA GLY A 544 19.27 32.16 -17.25
C GLY A 544 17.74 32.30 -17.29
N GLU A 545 17.05 31.41 -17.99
CA GLU A 545 15.58 31.37 -18.08
C GLU A 545 14.92 31.27 -16.69
N ILE A 546 15.51 30.46 -15.80
CA ILE A 546 15.02 30.29 -14.43
C ILE A 546 15.19 31.59 -13.62
N TYR A 547 16.33 32.28 -13.71
CA TYR A 547 16.53 33.55 -13.02
C TYR A 547 15.63 34.67 -13.57
N GLU A 548 15.42 34.72 -14.88
CA GLU A 548 14.51 35.68 -15.53
C GLU A 548 13.06 35.48 -15.08
N LEU A 549 12.58 34.22 -15.05
CA LEU A 549 11.27 33.89 -14.50
C LEU A 549 11.16 34.21 -13.00
N MET A 550 12.22 33.98 -12.22
CA MET A 550 12.28 34.36 -10.80
C MET A 550 12.18 35.88 -10.61
N PHE A 551 12.79 36.67 -11.49
CA PHE A 551 12.74 38.13 -11.46
C PHE A 551 11.33 38.64 -11.78
N ILE A 552 10.70 38.13 -12.83
CA ILE A 552 9.30 38.47 -13.21
C ILE A 552 8.33 38.16 -12.06
N LEU A 553 8.48 36.99 -11.43
CA LEU A 553 7.63 36.61 -10.29
C LEU A 553 7.90 37.46 -9.04
N LEU A 554 9.14 37.92 -8.81
CA LEU A 554 9.47 38.89 -7.75
C LEU A 554 8.83 40.27 -8.01
N GLU A 555 8.83 40.76 -9.25
CA GLU A 555 8.10 41.99 -9.61
C GLU A 555 6.58 41.83 -9.38
N HIS A 556 5.99 40.71 -9.82
CA HIS A 556 4.57 40.42 -9.55
C HIS A 556 4.27 40.38 -8.05
N MET A 557 5.12 39.76 -7.22
CA MET A 557 4.94 39.75 -5.76
C MET A 557 4.99 41.15 -5.16
N ASN A 558 5.90 42.02 -5.60
CA ASN A 558 5.95 43.43 -5.19
C ASN A 558 4.66 44.18 -5.58
N ILE A 559 4.13 43.97 -6.80
CA ILE A 559 2.89 44.58 -7.28
C ILE A 559 1.68 44.17 -6.43
N PHE A 560 1.63 42.94 -5.92
CA PHE A 560 0.58 42.46 -5.01
C PHE A 560 0.78 42.86 -3.54
N GLY A 561 1.71 43.78 -3.23
CA GLY A 561 1.87 44.35 -1.90
C GLY A 561 2.71 43.52 -0.93
N TYR A 562 3.40 42.46 -1.40
CA TYR A 562 4.42 41.78 -0.61
C TYR A 562 5.71 42.62 -0.58
N MET A 563 5.69 43.74 0.15
CA MET A 563 6.87 44.56 0.35
C MET A 563 7.95 43.76 1.10
N ALA A 564 9.14 43.65 0.49
CA ALA A 564 10.35 43.43 1.26
C ALA A 564 10.59 44.66 2.14
N LEU A 565 10.88 44.44 3.43
CA LEU A 565 11.24 45.53 4.34
C LEU A 565 12.60 46.11 3.93
N ASP A 566 12.63 47.45 3.85
CA ASP A 566 13.74 48.38 3.63
C ASP A 566 14.43 48.46 2.25
N ASP A 567 14.32 49.65 1.66
CA ASP A 567 14.92 50.06 0.39
C ASP A 567 16.47 50.23 0.43
N GLU A 568 17.11 50.12 1.60
CA GLU A 568 18.57 50.21 1.74
C GLU A 568 19.33 49.02 1.10
N MET A 569 18.66 47.91 0.77
CA MET A 569 19.34 46.75 0.17
C MET A 569 19.67 46.89 -1.33
N LYS A 570 19.19 47.91 -2.04
CA LYS A 570 19.47 48.11 -3.48
C LYS A 570 20.96 48.35 -3.82
N PHE A 571 21.81 48.67 -2.83
CA PHE A 571 23.25 48.89 -3.03
C PHE A 571 24.17 47.82 -2.40
N ARG A 572 23.63 46.69 -1.91
CA ARG A 572 24.42 45.57 -1.34
C ARG A 572 24.23 44.23 -2.07
N SER A 573 23.99 44.27 -3.37
CA SER A 573 23.67 43.13 -4.25
C SER A 573 24.79 42.08 -4.46
N ASN A 574 25.84 42.05 -3.63
CA ASN A 574 26.96 41.10 -3.75
C ASN A 574 27.25 40.26 -2.49
N PHE A 575 26.54 40.43 -1.36
CA PHE A 575 26.76 39.61 -0.16
C PHE A 575 25.46 39.28 0.61
N LEU A 576 25.30 37.98 0.92
CA LEU A 576 24.30 37.39 1.83
C LEU A 576 22.80 37.57 1.50
N VAL A 577 22.24 36.62 0.74
CA VAL A 577 20.81 36.25 0.88
C VAL A 577 20.69 35.06 1.84
N ARG A 578 19.92 35.22 2.93
CA ARG A 578 19.73 34.20 3.97
C ARG A 578 18.65 33.18 3.57
N GLY A 579 18.91 31.89 3.83
CA GLY A 579 18.06 30.77 3.40
C GLY A 579 16.61 30.77 3.92
N HIS A 580 16.30 31.41 5.05
CA HIS A 580 14.91 31.56 5.51
C HIS A 580 14.07 32.43 4.57
N HIS A 581 14.63 33.51 4.03
CA HIS A 581 13.90 34.34 3.05
C HIS A 581 13.75 33.60 1.73
N LEU A 582 14.74 32.78 1.33
CA LEU A 582 14.59 31.91 0.17
C LEU A 582 13.48 30.86 0.35
N PHE A 583 13.26 30.33 1.56
CA PHE A 583 12.13 29.43 1.82
C PHE A 583 10.79 30.14 1.69
N PHE A 584 10.61 31.32 2.32
CA PHE A 584 9.36 32.08 2.18
C PHE A 584 9.13 32.59 0.75
N VAL A 585 10.17 33.02 0.04
CA VAL A 585 10.10 33.39 -1.37
C VAL A 585 9.78 32.17 -2.22
N VAL A 586 10.43 31.02 -2.06
CA VAL A 586 10.10 29.80 -2.82
C VAL A 586 8.69 29.28 -2.50
N VAL A 587 8.24 29.34 -1.25
CA VAL A 587 6.84 29.00 -0.89
C VAL A 587 5.87 29.98 -1.53
N ALA A 588 6.13 31.28 -1.50
CA ALA A 588 5.30 32.30 -2.13
C ALA A 588 5.33 32.24 -3.66
N LEU A 589 6.48 31.91 -4.28
CA LEU A 589 6.64 31.65 -5.71
C LEU A 589 5.89 30.39 -6.13
N VAL A 590 5.98 29.30 -5.35
CA VAL A 590 5.17 28.10 -5.59
C VAL A 590 3.69 28.41 -5.43
N PHE A 591 3.29 29.22 -4.44
CA PHE A 591 1.89 29.62 -4.25
C PHE A 591 1.39 30.54 -5.36
N SER A 592 2.18 31.53 -5.80
CA SER A 592 1.81 32.46 -6.87
C SER A 592 1.86 31.80 -8.24
N VAL A 593 2.80 30.89 -8.50
CA VAL A 593 2.79 30.01 -9.68
C VAL A 593 1.60 29.04 -9.63
N LEU A 594 1.23 28.47 -8.48
CA LEU A 594 0.01 27.66 -8.37
C LEU A 594 -1.27 28.49 -8.58
N VAL A 595 -1.30 29.75 -8.14
CA VAL A 595 -2.44 30.67 -8.35
C VAL A 595 -2.52 31.14 -9.80
N LEU A 596 -1.40 31.52 -10.43
CA LEU A 596 -1.34 31.88 -11.86
C LEU A 596 -1.63 30.68 -12.76
N TRP A 597 -1.10 29.50 -12.43
CA TRP A 597 -1.42 28.24 -13.12
C TRP A 597 -2.90 27.88 -12.95
N ALA A 598 -3.51 28.11 -11.78
CA ALA A 598 -4.95 27.94 -11.57
C ALA A 598 -5.81 29.02 -12.27
N TRP A 599 -5.25 30.21 -12.52
CA TRP A 599 -5.88 31.30 -13.27
C TRP A 599 -5.89 31.03 -14.77
N GLU A 600 -4.77 30.54 -15.33
CA GLU A 600 -4.65 30.19 -16.75
C GLU A 600 -5.17 28.78 -17.09
N ASN A 601 -5.23 27.86 -16.13
CA ASN A 601 -5.75 26.49 -16.31
C ASN A 601 -6.91 26.17 -15.33
N PRO A 602 -8.14 26.66 -15.57
CA PRO A 602 -9.31 26.34 -14.74
C PRO A 602 -9.70 24.85 -14.69
N PHE A 603 -9.07 23.99 -15.49
CA PHE A 603 -9.43 22.59 -15.70
C PHE A 603 -8.59 21.56 -14.91
N LEU A 604 -7.60 21.98 -14.11
CA LEU A 604 -6.66 21.04 -13.46
C LEU A 604 -6.54 21.11 -11.93
N THR A 605 -7.29 21.98 -11.24
CA THR A 605 -7.27 22.10 -9.76
C THR A 605 -8.50 21.52 -9.06
N ALA A 606 -8.68 20.19 -9.16
CA ALA A 606 -9.73 19.47 -8.44
C ALA A 606 -9.35 19.20 -6.96
N SER A 607 -9.42 20.23 -6.11
CA SER A 607 -9.36 20.08 -4.65
C SER A 607 -10.35 21.05 -3.97
N GLN A 608 -11.34 20.50 -3.24
CA GLN A 608 -12.45 21.28 -2.68
C GLN A 608 -12.07 22.23 -1.53
N SER A 609 -10.88 22.09 -0.93
CA SER A 609 -10.49 22.89 0.24
C SER A 609 -10.15 24.36 -0.07
N VAL A 610 -9.69 24.67 -1.29
CA VAL A 610 -9.27 26.04 -1.65
C VAL A 610 -10.48 26.93 -2.02
N GLN A 611 -11.49 26.37 -2.69
CA GLN A 611 -12.67 27.14 -3.11
C GLN A 611 -13.55 27.61 -1.95
N ALA A 612 -13.54 26.93 -0.81
CA ALA A 612 -14.31 27.32 0.37
C ALA A 612 -13.73 28.56 1.08
N TRP A 613 -12.41 28.73 1.05
CA TRP A 613 -11.74 29.91 1.62
C TRP A 613 -11.93 31.14 0.73
N TYR A 614 -11.79 30.98 -0.59
CA TYR A 614 -11.88 32.09 -1.56
C TYR A 614 -13.27 32.74 -1.62
N ARG A 615 -14.34 31.96 -1.40
CA ARG A 615 -15.74 32.44 -1.51
C ARG A 615 -16.22 33.29 -0.33
N ASN A 616 -15.55 33.25 0.82
CA ASN A 616 -15.96 33.97 2.03
C ASN A 616 -15.26 35.33 2.23
N SER A 617 -14.21 35.65 1.47
CA SER A 617 -13.39 36.85 1.69
C SER A 617 -13.75 38.07 0.83
N TYR A 618 -14.61 37.91 -0.18
CA TYR A 618 -14.99 38.99 -1.11
C TYR A 618 -16.52 39.11 -1.30
N ALA A 619 -17.19 39.53 -0.23
CA ALA A 619 -18.56 40.05 -0.26
C ALA A 619 -18.56 41.50 0.26
N GLY A 620 -17.97 42.43 -0.51
CA GLY A 620 -17.86 43.83 -0.09
C GLY A 620 -17.38 44.78 -1.19
N SER A 621 -18.21 45.78 -1.50
CA SER A 621 -17.97 46.93 -2.38
C SER A 621 -17.60 46.68 -3.86
N THR A 622 -18.60 46.80 -4.72
CA THR A 622 -18.43 47.23 -6.11
C THR A 622 -18.00 48.71 -6.17
N LYS A 623 -16.97 49.03 -6.97
CA LYS A 623 -16.87 50.34 -7.64
C LYS A 623 -16.17 50.20 -8.99
N SER A 624 -16.79 50.75 -10.02
CA SER A 624 -16.32 50.77 -11.39
C SER A 624 -15.15 51.75 -11.60
N PHE A 625 -14.21 51.40 -12.46
CA PHE A 625 -13.37 52.38 -13.14
C PHE A 625 -13.19 51.97 -14.61
N VAL A 626 -13.24 52.96 -15.51
CA VAL A 626 -13.16 52.82 -16.97
C VAL A 626 -12.20 53.89 -17.48
N LEU A 627 -11.24 53.52 -18.34
CA LEU A 627 -10.57 54.33 -19.38
C LEU A 627 -9.42 53.50 -20.01
N PRO A 628 -8.87 53.83 -21.21
CA PRO A 628 -9.54 54.02 -22.49
C PRO A 628 -8.92 53.19 -23.65
N ASN A 629 -9.54 53.24 -24.83
CA ASN A 629 -8.98 52.71 -26.08
C ASN A 629 -7.92 53.64 -26.71
N THR A 630 -6.68 53.16 -26.81
CA THR A 630 -5.64 53.47 -27.82
C THR A 630 -4.50 52.47 -27.53
N ILE A 631 -3.84 51.77 -28.47
CA ILE A 631 -3.69 51.93 -29.92
C ILE A 631 -3.88 50.55 -30.58
N ARG A 632 -4.72 50.47 -31.61
CA ARG A 632 -4.81 49.31 -32.51
C ARG A 632 -4.81 49.80 -33.95
N GLU A 633 -3.62 49.96 -34.52
CA GLU A 633 -3.38 50.12 -35.96
C GLU A 633 -1.89 49.85 -36.24
N ASN A 634 -1.54 49.54 -37.50
CA ASN A 634 -0.20 49.13 -37.97
C ASN A 634 0.24 47.70 -37.60
N ALA A 635 -0.56 46.72 -38.01
CA ALA A 635 -0.12 45.34 -38.22
C ALA A 635 -0.58 44.81 -39.58
N GLU A 636 -0.26 45.53 -40.67
CA GLU A 636 -0.34 45.00 -42.04
C GLU A 636 0.56 45.80 -43.01
N LYS A 637 1.24 45.08 -43.91
CA LYS A 637 2.10 45.55 -45.03
C LYS A 637 3.51 46.11 -44.72
N THR A 638 4.49 45.21 -44.64
CA THR A 638 5.77 45.41 -45.35
C THR A 638 6.29 44.09 -45.94
N TYR A 639 6.42 44.05 -47.27
CA TYR A 639 7.31 43.25 -48.16
C TYR A 639 8.11 42.07 -47.56
N SER A 640 8.14 40.85 -48.11
CA SER A 640 8.23 40.33 -49.49
C SER A 640 9.53 40.66 -50.27
N ASN A 641 10.29 39.59 -50.59
CA ASN A 641 11.34 39.43 -51.62
C ASN A 641 12.85 39.53 -51.29
N SER A 642 13.55 38.60 -51.95
CA SER A 642 15.01 38.37 -52.12
C SER A 642 15.74 37.65 -50.98
N SER A 643 16.36 36.46 -51.13
CA SER A 643 16.97 35.70 -52.25
C SER A 643 18.41 36.07 -52.62
N ILE A 644 19.37 35.30 -52.12
CA ILE A 644 20.70 35.10 -52.74
C ILE A 644 20.97 33.58 -52.80
N LYS A 645 21.56 33.13 -53.91
CA LYS A 645 21.78 31.74 -54.30
C LYS A 645 23.26 31.32 -54.20
N GLU A 646 23.47 30.05 -53.90
CA GLU A 646 24.39 29.06 -54.51
C GLU A 646 25.79 29.47 -55.04
N LYS A 647 26.81 28.77 -54.52
CA LYS A 647 27.86 28.01 -55.26
C LYS A 647 28.20 26.81 -54.36
N ILE A 648 27.96 25.53 -54.71
CA ILE A 648 28.54 24.71 -55.79
C ILE A 648 30.08 24.65 -55.74
N VAL A 649 30.61 23.49 -55.34
CA VAL A 649 31.43 22.57 -56.16
C VAL A 649 31.44 21.20 -55.45
N GLN A 650 31.31 20.11 -56.23
CA GLN A 650 31.53 18.72 -55.80
C GLN A 650 33.01 18.38 -55.92
N ASP A 651 33.48 17.36 -55.20
CA ASP A 651 34.28 16.31 -55.85
C ASP A 651 34.13 14.97 -55.11
N ASP A 652 34.18 13.90 -55.89
CA ASP A 652 33.88 12.52 -55.50
C ASP A 652 35.14 11.70 -55.17
N ALA A 653 34.89 10.45 -54.75
CA ALA A 653 35.65 9.24 -55.08
C ALA A 653 36.57 8.57 -54.01
N ASN A 654 35.96 7.53 -53.41
CA ASN A 654 36.40 6.12 -53.46
C ASN A 654 37.48 5.55 -52.53
N SER A 655 37.20 4.27 -52.21
CA SER A 655 38.07 3.18 -51.75
C SER A 655 38.63 3.25 -50.32
N GLU A 656 38.91 2.14 -49.62
CA GLU A 656 38.41 0.75 -49.58
C GLU A 656 39.05 0.11 -48.30
N VAL A 657 38.85 -1.19 -48.03
CA VAL A 657 39.68 -2.04 -47.14
C VAL A 657 39.45 -1.96 -45.61
N THR A 658 38.94 -3.07 -45.05
CA THR A 658 39.03 -3.56 -43.66
C THR A 658 40.37 -4.31 -43.41
N PRO A 659 40.78 -4.83 -42.23
CA PRO A 659 40.20 -4.85 -40.86
C PRO A 659 41.25 -4.61 -39.72
N THR A 660 40.96 -5.05 -38.49
CA THR A 660 41.84 -5.58 -37.41
C THR A 660 42.00 -4.83 -36.08
N ASP A 661 42.20 -5.66 -35.05
CA ASP A 661 42.16 -5.43 -33.59
C ASP A 661 43.24 -4.53 -32.98
N SER A 662 42.96 -4.16 -31.71
CA SER A 662 43.84 -4.26 -30.53
C SER A 662 44.10 -2.98 -29.72
N ALA A 663 44.11 -3.21 -28.40
CA ALA A 663 44.36 -2.34 -27.24
C ALA A 663 45.31 -1.14 -27.45
N SER A 664 45.14 0.00 -26.75
CA SER A 664 45.39 0.06 -25.30
C SER A 664 44.97 1.36 -24.59
N SER A 665 44.56 1.21 -23.32
CA SER A 665 44.73 2.14 -22.17
C SER A 665 44.63 3.67 -22.37
N ILE A 666 43.58 4.26 -21.78
CA ILE A 666 43.72 5.53 -21.03
C ILE A 666 43.19 5.31 -19.61
N VAL A 667 44.03 5.62 -18.63
CA VAL A 667 43.72 5.60 -17.20
C VAL A 667 42.88 6.82 -16.84
N LEU A 668 41.82 6.64 -16.06
CA LEU A 668 41.11 7.75 -15.42
C LEU A 668 41.01 7.48 -13.92
N GLU A 669 41.75 8.28 -13.15
CA GLU A 669 41.74 8.26 -11.69
C GLU A 669 40.35 8.67 -11.17
N ARG A 670 39.71 7.82 -10.36
CA ARG A 670 38.54 8.21 -9.56
C ARG A 670 39.01 8.71 -8.20
N SER A 671 38.83 10.01 -7.97
CA SER A 671 39.03 10.60 -6.65
C SER A 671 37.98 10.10 -5.66
N LYS A 672 38.44 9.65 -4.49
CA LYS A 672 37.58 9.24 -3.38
C LYS A 672 36.87 10.47 -2.80
N SER A 673 35.54 10.40 -2.63
CA SER A 673 34.80 11.32 -1.76
C SER A 673 33.97 10.51 -0.77
N ASN A 674 34.29 10.64 0.51
CA ASN A 674 33.56 9.98 1.59
C ASN A 674 32.16 10.60 1.72
N GLN A 675 31.11 9.81 1.57
CA GLN A 675 29.74 10.22 1.89
C GLN A 675 29.31 9.62 3.22
N ASN A 676 29.54 10.35 4.31
CA ASN A 676 28.88 10.12 5.60
C ASN A 676 27.95 11.30 5.85
N ASN A 677 26.63 11.11 5.72
CA ASN A 677 25.68 12.17 6.02
C ASN A 677 24.37 11.66 6.65
N PHE A 678 24.17 12.03 7.91
CA PHE A 678 22.88 11.99 8.59
C PHE A 678 22.22 13.37 8.48
N ILE A 679 21.13 13.48 7.70
CA ILE A 679 20.16 14.55 7.85
C ILE A 679 18.76 13.94 7.82
N VAL A 680 18.21 13.64 9.01
CA VAL A 680 16.77 13.40 9.17
C VAL A 680 16.11 14.77 9.30
N GLY A 681 15.28 15.14 8.31
CA GLY A 681 14.58 16.41 8.29
C GLY A 681 13.43 16.44 9.30
N TRP A 682 13.59 17.20 10.38
CA TRP A 682 12.52 17.47 11.34
C TRP A 682 11.70 18.69 10.90
N ILE A 683 10.41 18.49 10.64
CA ILE A 683 9.46 19.58 10.38
C ILE A 683 8.87 20.05 11.71
N PHE A 684 9.14 21.31 12.08
CA PHE A 684 8.51 21.97 13.23
C PHE A 684 7.17 22.59 12.83
N ILE A 685 6.11 22.29 13.60
CA ILE A 685 4.85 23.04 13.56
C ILE A 685 4.89 24.08 14.68
N ILE A 686 4.96 25.36 14.32
CA ILE A 686 4.80 26.47 15.27
C ILE A 686 3.31 26.77 15.40
N ARG A 687 2.74 26.57 16.60
CA ARG A 687 1.43 27.13 16.98
C ARG A 687 1.63 28.50 17.61
N GLY A 688 1.03 29.53 17.02
CA GLY A 688 0.98 30.87 17.61
C GLY A 688 0.11 30.89 18.87
N SER A 689 0.63 31.53 19.92
CA SER A 689 -0.09 31.82 21.16
C SER A 689 -1.01 33.03 20.99
N GLY A 690 -2.32 32.84 21.17
CA GLY A 690 -3.29 33.92 21.31
C GLY A 690 -3.73 34.06 22.76
N SER A 691 -3.25 35.10 23.45
CA SER A 691 -3.64 35.41 24.82
C SER A 691 -4.80 36.42 24.86
N THR A 692 -5.86 36.09 25.61
CA THR A 692 -6.77 37.09 26.18
C THR A 692 -7.21 36.70 27.59
N ASN A 693 -6.71 37.47 28.57
CA ASN A 693 -7.33 37.67 29.88
C ASN A 693 -8.69 38.39 29.69
N SER A 694 -9.68 38.41 30.60
CA SER A 694 -9.95 37.74 31.89
C SER A 694 -11.30 38.26 32.41
N SER A 695 -12.10 37.49 33.16
CA SER A 695 -12.83 38.02 34.37
C SER A 695 -13.69 36.99 35.12
N VAL A 696 -13.39 36.86 36.43
CA VAL A 696 -14.32 36.91 37.59
C VAL A 696 -15.40 35.81 37.78
N LEU A 697 -15.16 35.01 38.83
CA LEU A 697 -16.04 34.14 39.65
C LEU A 697 -17.07 34.98 40.47
N PRO A 698 -18.17 34.42 41.07
CA PRO A 698 -18.10 33.24 41.95
C PRO A 698 -19.32 32.29 42.09
N ASN A 699 -18.97 31.07 42.55
CA ASN A 699 -19.67 30.15 43.47
C ASN A 699 -21.21 30.17 43.62
N THR A 700 -21.80 28.97 43.56
CA THR A 700 -22.51 28.43 44.74
C THR A 700 -22.54 26.90 44.76
N THR A 701 -22.58 26.33 45.95
CA THR A 701 -22.53 24.89 46.24
C THR A 701 -23.93 24.31 46.50
N LYS A 702 -24.15 23.02 46.23
CA LYS A 702 -24.53 22.03 47.26
C LYS A 702 -24.75 20.59 46.74
N GLU A 703 -24.44 19.69 47.66
CA GLU A 703 -24.45 18.22 47.62
C GLU A 703 -25.86 17.58 47.69
N ASN A 704 -25.86 16.23 47.64
CA ASN A 704 -26.85 15.30 48.22
C ASN A 704 -28.19 15.09 47.47
N SER A 705 -28.82 13.91 47.52
CA SER A 705 -28.37 12.54 47.84
C SER A 705 -29.46 11.51 47.43
N GLU A 706 -29.13 10.23 47.52
CA GLU A 706 -29.96 9.03 47.27
C GLU A 706 -31.43 9.09 47.75
N LYS A 707 -32.38 8.47 47.00
CA LYS A 707 -32.99 7.17 47.37
C LYS A 707 -34.02 6.58 46.38
N THR A 708 -34.10 5.26 46.44
CA THR A 708 -35.02 4.27 45.83
C THR A 708 -36.53 4.54 45.99
N TYR A 709 -37.38 4.04 45.06
CA TYR A 709 -38.22 2.84 45.27
C TYR A 709 -39.13 2.42 44.07
N SER A 710 -39.09 1.11 43.75
CA SER A 710 -40.11 0.17 43.25
C SER A 710 -41.36 0.54 42.40
N ASN A 711 -41.49 -0.19 41.27
CA ASN A 711 -42.63 -1.05 40.80
C ASN A 711 -44.05 -0.53 40.45
N SER A 712 -44.60 -1.26 39.46
CA SER A 712 -46.03 -1.58 39.20
C SER A 712 -46.95 -0.48 38.61
N SER A 713 -48.12 -0.79 38.04
CA SER A 713 -48.43 -1.64 36.86
C SER A 713 -49.92 -1.53 36.51
N THR A 714 -50.25 -1.55 35.21
CA THR A 714 -51.52 -2.02 34.58
C THR A 714 -52.89 -1.33 34.85
N LYS A 715 -53.60 -1.09 33.72
CA LYS A 715 -55.08 -1.23 33.49
C LYS A 715 -56.03 -0.18 34.13
N GLU A 716 -57.25 0.08 33.64
CA GLU A 716 -58.03 -0.22 32.39
C GLU A 716 -59.06 0.96 32.22
N GLY A 717 -59.86 1.17 31.16
CA GLY A 717 -60.09 0.52 29.85
C GLY A 717 -61.55 0.78 29.36
N THR A 718 -61.91 0.34 28.13
CA THR A 718 -63.29 0.23 27.56
C THR A 718 -64.01 1.57 27.23
N VAL A 719 -64.79 1.80 26.15
CA VAL A 719 -66.03 1.16 25.57
C VAL A 719 -66.21 1.76 24.13
N LYS A 720 -66.37 0.99 23.02
CA LYS A 720 -67.59 0.71 22.17
C LYS A 720 -68.34 1.96 21.58
N ASP A 721 -69.07 1.97 20.45
CA ASP A 721 -69.57 1.01 19.42
C ASP A 721 -69.82 1.77 18.06
N ASP A 722 -69.97 1.03 16.92
CA ASP A 722 -70.89 1.17 15.74
C ASP A 722 -71.38 2.54 15.15
N ALA A 723 -71.86 2.70 13.91
CA ALA A 723 -71.76 2.02 12.59
C ALA A 723 -72.53 2.87 11.51
N ASN A 724 -72.44 2.49 10.21
CA ASN A 724 -73.28 2.90 9.06
C ASN A 724 -73.26 4.38 8.57
N SER A 725 -73.48 4.75 7.30
CA SER A 725 -73.39 4.19 5.92
C SER A 725 -74.23 5.08 4.97
N GLU A 726 -74.00 5.00 3.64
CA GLU A 726 -74.71 5.69 2.51
C GLU A 726 -74.38 7.21 2.35
N VAL A 727 -74.50 7.89 1.18
CA VAL A 727 -75.01 7.51 -0.17
C VAL A 727 -74.37 8.34 -1.33
N LYS A 728 -74.12 7.73 -2.51
CA LYS A 728 -74.08 8.25 -3.93
C LYS A 728 -73.24 9.50 -4.33
N LEU A 729 -72.44 9.50 -5.42
CA LEU A 729 -72.75 9.46 -6.88
C LEU A 729 -73.63 10.65 -7.34
N THR A 730 -73.38 11.43 -8.41
CA THR A 730 -72.33 11.60 -9.44
C THR A 730 -72.43 13.01 -10.04
N ASP A 731 -71.41 13.51 -10.76
CA ASP A 731 -71.50 13.91 -12.19
C ASP A 731 -70.38 14.87 -12.66
N SER A 732 -70.13 14.82 -13.97
CA SER A 732 -69.13 15.59 -14.70
C SER A 732 -69.76 16.76 -15.48
N ALA A 733 -69.14 17.94 -15.51
CA ALA A 733 -68.72 18.63 -16.75
C ALA A 733 -68.24 20.09 -16.57
N SER A 734 -67.41 20.52 -17.53
CA SER A 734 -67.19 21.89 -18.04
C SER A 734 -66.57 22.98 -17.14
N THR A 735 -65.26 23.16 -17.34
CA THR A 735 -64.66 24.37 -17.95
C THR A 735 -65.05 25.77 -17.44
N ILE A 736 -64.10 26.43 -16.77
CA ILE A 736 -63.85 27.86 -16.95
C ILE A 736 -62.39 28.04 -17.35
N ALA A 737 -62.14 28.73 -18.48
CA ALA A 737 -60.80 29.04 -18.95
C ALA A 737 -60.28 30.34 -18.33
N PHE A 738 -58.98 30.43 -18.05
CA PHE A 738 -58.32 31.72 -17.83
C PHE A 738 -56.96 31.84 -18.53
N ASN A 739 -56.91 32.79 -19.45
CA ASN A 739 -55.79 33.51 -20.06
C ASN A 739 -54.38 32.88 -20.09
N ARG A 740 -53.90 32.70 -21.33
CA ARG A 740 -52.47 32.73 -21.67
C ARG A 740 -51.84 34.07 -21.25
N SER A 741 -51.00 34.06 -20.22
CA SER A 741 -49.83 34.93 -20.16
C SER A 741 -48.63 34.19 -20.75
N LYS A 742 -47.86 34.84 -21.63
CA LYS A 742 -46.54 34.34 -22.06
C LYS A 742 -45.56 34.49 -20.91
N SER A 743 -45.45 33.49 -20.03
CA SER A 743 -44.30 33.34 -19.13
C SER A 743 -43.25 32.47 -19.80
N ASN A 744 -41.97 32.85 -19.67
CA ASN A 744 -40.85 32.09 -20.20
C ASN A 744 -40.91 30.61 -19.79
N GLN A 745 -40.58 29.70 -20.70
CA GLN A 745 -40.43 28.27 -20.38
C GLN A 745 -39.19 28.07 -19.51
N ASN A 746 -39.33 28.20 -18.19
CA ASN A 746 -38.35 27.67 -17.25
C ASN A 746 -38.33 26.15 -17.41
N THR A 747 -37.23 25.62 -17.96
CA THR A 747 -37.03 24.19 -18.11
C THR A 747 -36.81 23.54 -16.74
N CYS A 748 -37.77 22.73 -16.30
CA CYS A 748 -37.73 21.98 -15.04
C CYS A 748 -36.39 21.25 -14.86
N SER A 749 -35.61 21.68 -13.85
CA SER A 749 -34.32 21.05 -13.51
C SER A 749 -34.53 19.93 -12.48
N TYR A 750 -34.78 18.72 -12.95
CA TYR A 750 -34.98 17.55 -12.08
C TYR A 750 -33.75 17.19 -11.22
N GLY A 751 -32.53 17.56 -11.66
CA GLY A 751 -31.28 17.30 -10.94
C GLY A 751 -30.94 18.29 -9.83
N ASN A 752 -31.54 19.49 -9.84
CA ASN A 752 -31.41 20.51 -8.79
C ASN A 752 -32.65 20.50 -7.89
N GLY A 753 -32.48 20.70 -6.58
CA GLY A 753 -33.57 20.51 -5.63
C GLY A 753 -33.08 20.22 -4.22
N GLY A 754 -33.93 19.59 -3.41
CA GLY A 754 -33.57 19.15 -2.07
C GLY A 754 -34.25 17.87 -1.60
N TRP A 755 -33.62 17.21 -0.65
CA TRP A 755 -34.17 16.07 0.08
C TRP A 755 -35.02 16.54 1.25
N VAL A 756 -36.27 16.11 1.29
CA VAL A 756 -37.22 16.38 2.38
C VAL A 756 -37.64 15.07 3.05
N LEU A 757 -37.98 15.12 4.34
CA LEU A 757 -38.52 13.97 5.06
C LEU A 757 -39.96 13.71 4.57
N ASP A 758 -40.27 12.46 4.23
CA ASP A 758 -41.58 12.02 3.75
C ASP A 758 -41.94 10.69 4.42
N ASN A 759 -42.91 10.73 5.34
CA ASN A 759 -43.37 9.56 6.10
C ASN A 759 -44.25 8.60 5.28
N SER A 760 -44.62 8.93 4.04
CA SER A 760 -45.28 7.99 3.12
C SER A 760 -44.32 6.98 2.48
N ARG A 761 -43.01 7.10 2.75
CA ARG A 761 -41.95 6.22 2.26
C ARG A 761 -41.62 5.08 3.24
N PRO A 762 -41.13 3.92 2.76
CA PRO A 762 -40.86 3.57 1.35
C PRO A 762 -42.13 3.20 0.57
N LEU A 763 -42.07 3.30 -0.76
CA LEU A 763 -43.20 3.00 -1.68
C LEU A 763 -43.60 1.51 -1.74
N TYR A 764 -42.76 0.63 -1.20
CA TYR A 764 -43.01 -0.82 -1.12
C TYR A 764 -42.24 -1.40 0.07
N SER A 765 -42.67 -2.56 0.57
CA SER A 765 -41.95 -3.26 1.64
C SER A 765 -40.63 -3.83 1.12
N GLY A 766 -39.51 -3.42 1.73
CA GLY A 766 -38.19 -3.98 1.44
C GLY A 766 -38.05 -5.48 1.77
N PHE A 767 -38.94 -6.02 2.62
CA PHE A 767 -39.07 -7.46 2.85
C PHE A 767 -39.98 -8.15 1.81
N GLY A 768 -40.90 -7.43 1.18
CA GLY A 768 -41.89 -7.99 0.25
C GLY A 768 -41.31 -8.32 -1.13
N CYS A 769 -40.47 -7.44 -1.69
CA CYS A 769 -40.03 -7.52 -3.10
C CYS A 769 -39.02 -8.65 -3.44
N LYS A 770 -39.10 -9.82 -2.80
CA LYS A 770 -38.15 -10.94 -2.96
C LYS A 770 -38.09 -11.49 -4.39
N ARG A 771 -39.20 -11.43 -5.14
CA ARG A 771 -39.30 -11.92 -6.53
C ARG A 771 -38.40 -11.15 -7.50
N TRP A 772 -38.30 -9.83 -7.33
CA TRP A 772 -37.60 -8.94 -8.28
C TRP A 772 -36.24 -8.47 -7.75
N LEU A 773 -36.13 -8.24 -6.45
CA LEU A 773 -34.94 -7.71 -5.83
C LEU A 773 -33.90 -8.81 -5.57
N SER A 774 -32.69 -8.62 -6.10
CA SER A 774 -31.56 -9.49 -5.76
C SER A 774 -31.34 -9.46 -4.25
N ALA A 775 -31.33 -10.62 -3.57
CA ALA A 775 -31.12 -10.71 -2.12
C ALA A 775 -29.82 -9.97 -1.67
N MET A 776 -28.81 -9.94 -2.54
CA MET A 776 -27.56 -9.17 -2.37
C MET A 776 -27.74 -7.63 -2.26
N TRP A 777 -28.90 -7.07 -2.60
CA TRP A 777 -29.22 -5.63 -2.58
C TRP A 777 -30.47 -5.28 -1.75
N SER A 778 -31.24 -6.27 -1.28
CA SER A 778 -32.27 -6.04 -0.26
C SER A 778 -31.59 -5.88 1.10
N CYS A 779 -31.39 -4.64 1.54
CA CYS A 779 -30.73 -4.38 2.83
C CYS A 779 -31.60 -4.79 4.03
N ARG A 780 -32.91 -5.01 3.83
CA ARG A 780 -33.79 -5.66 4.82
C ARG A 780 -33.49 -7.16 5.00
N LEU A 781 -32.79 -7.79 4.07
CA LEU A 781 -32.34 -9.19 4.15
C LEU A 781 -30.85 -9.34 4.51
N THR A 782 -30.10 -8.23 4.68
CA THR A 782 -28.71 -8.26 5.15
C THR A 782 -28.62 -7.95 6.64
N GLN A 783 -27.40 -7.91 7.19
CA GLN A 783 -27.12 -7.55 8.58
C GLN A 783 -27.29 -6.04 8.91
N ARG A 784 -27.87 -5.24 8.00
CA ARG A 784 -28.08 -3.80 8.24
C ARG A 784 -29.25 -3.58 9.20
N THR A 785 -29.09 -2.66 10.15
CA THR A 785 -30.12 -2.36 11.18
C THR A 785 -30.73 -0.96 11.06
N ASP A 786 -30.05 -0.02 10.40
CA ASP A 786 -30.52 1.35 10.21
C ASP A 786 -31.23 1.51 8.86
N PHE A 787 -32.39 2.16 8.87
CA PHE A 787 -33.27 2.33 7.69
C PHE A 787 -33.89 3.74 7.61
N SER A 788 -33.32 4.71 8.32
CA SER A 788 -33.77 6.12 8.32
C SER A 788 -33.69 6.76 6.93
N TYR A 789 -32.75 6.33 6.09
CA TYR A 789 -32.56 6.81 4.73
C TYR A 789 -33.74 6.52 3.79
N GLU A 790 -34.59 5.53 4.10
CA GLU A 790 -35.79 5.21 3.32
C GLU A 790 -36.83 6.35 3.39
N LYS A 791 -36.80 7.20 4.43
CA LYS A 791 -37.83 8.22 4.72
C LYS A 791 -37.66 9.57 4.01
N TYR A 792 -36.92 9.61 2.90
CA TYR A 792 -36.61 10.87 2.22
C TYR A 792 -37.07 10.89 0.77
N ARG A 793 -37.66 12.00 0.35
CA ARG A 793 -38.13 12.28 -1.01
C ARG A 793 -37.34 13.44 -1.62
N TRP A 794 -37.10 13.39 -2.92
CA TRP A 794 -36.51 14.49 -3.68
C TRP A 794 -37.58 15.47 -4.16
N VAL A 795 -37.32 16.77 -3.98
CA VAL A 795 -38.16 17.88 -4.45
C VAL A 795 -37.32 18.75 -5.37
N PRO A 796 -37.57 18.77 -6.70
CA PRO A 796 -36.85 19.62 -7.63
C PRO A 796 -37.04 21.12 -7.33
N LYS A 797 -36.07 21.94 -7.75
CA LYS A 797 -36.01 23.37 -7.42
C LYS A 797 -37.11 24.22 -8.09
N ASP A 798 -37.48 23.86 -9.32
CA ASP A 798 -38.29 24.70 -10.22
C ASP A 798 -39.55 23.97 -10.78
N CYS A 799 -39.91 22.82 -10.21
CA CYS A 799 -41.02 21.99 -10.69
C CYS A 799 -41.48 20.94 -9.67
N GLU A 800 -42.75 20.55 -9.74
CA GLU A 800 -43.29 19.46 -8.93
C GLU A 800 -42.90 18.09 -9.50
N LEU A 801 -42.43 17.20 -8.62
CA LEU A 801 -42.24 15.78 -8.93
C LEU A 801 -43.48 15.01 -8.42
N PRO A 802 -44.37 14.51 -9.30
CA PRO A 802 -45.57 13.78 -8.88
C PRO A 802 -45.24 12.58 -8.00
N ALA A 803 -46.14 12.23 -7.07
CA ALA A 803 -46.01 10.98 -6.33
C ALA A 803 -46.15 9.79 -7.31
N PHE A 804 -45.33 8.76 -7.13
CA PHE A 804 -45.40 7.58 -7.98
C PHE A 804 -46.60 6.71 -7.63
N GLU A 805 -47.51 6.52 -8.59
CA GLU A 805 -48.62 5.57 -8.49
C GLU A 805 -48.49 4.45 -9.53
N ARG A 806 -48.57 3.19 -9.09
CA ARG A 806 -48.41 2.00 -9.95
C ARG A 806 -49.39 1.97 -11.13
N SER A 807 -50.64 2.36 -10.89
CA SER A 807 -51.74 2.42 -11.87
C SER A 807 -51.50 3.51 -12.91
N ALA A 808 -51.10 4.70 -12.48
CA ALA A 808 -50.80 5.82 -13.36
C ALA A 808 -49.58 5.52 -14.26
N PHE A 809 -48.53 4.89 -13.71
CA PHE A 809 -47.36 4.46 -14.47
C PHE A 809 -47.72 3.42 -15.54
N LEU A 810 -48.38 2.32 -15.14
CA LEU A 810 -48.76 1.25 -16.07
C LEU A 810 -49.70 1.74 -17.17
N LYS A 811 -50.64 2.65 -16.84
CA LYS A 811 -51.52 3.29 -17.84
C LYS A 811 -50.75 4.20 -18.81
N ARG A 812 -49.72 4.94 -18.35
CA ARG A 812 -48.87 5.78 -19.22
C ARG A 812 -47.99 4.92 -20.15
N MET A 813 -47.54 3.78 -19.65
CA MET A 813 -46.72 2.78 -20.33
C MET A 813 -47.56 1.67 -21.01
N GLN A 814 -48.86 1.89 -21.19
CA GLN A 814 -49.73 0.94 -21.88
C GLN A 814 -49.25 0.75 -23.32
N ASP A 815 -49.18 -0.52 -23.74
CA ASP A 815 -48.68 -1.00 -25.04
C ASP A 815 -47.23 -0.60 -25.38
N LYS A 816 -46.43 -0.23 -24.36
CA LYS A 816 -45.05 0.26 -24.53
C LYS A 816 -44.01 -0.60 -23.85
N THR A 817 -42.79 -0.56 -24.39
CA THR A 817 -41.60 -1.20 -23.84
C THR A 817 -40.61 -0.18 -23.29
N ILE A 818 -40.20 -0.38 -22.04
CA ILE A 818 -39.07 0.33 -21.41
C ILE A 818 -37.86 -0.61 -21.26
N ALA A 819 -36.72 -0.19 -21.79
CA ALA A 819 -35.48 -0.93 -21.83
C ALA A 819 -34.37 -0.24 -21.02
N PHE A 820 -33.84 -0.94 -20.00
CA PHE A 820 -32.65 -0.54 -19.27
C PHE A 820 -31.43 -1.29 -19.83
N ILE A 821 -30.46 -0.57 -20.39
CA ILE A 821 -29.25 -1.17 -20.96
C ILE A 821 -28.02 -0.59 -20.30
N GLY A 822 -27.22 -1.42 -19.64
CA GLY A 822 -26.04 -0.93 -18.94
C GLY A 822 -25.41 -1.89 -17.94
N ASP A 823 -24.61 -1.33 -17.02
CA ASP A 823 -23.93 -2.05 -15.95
C ASP A 823 -24.87 -2.44 -14.79
N SER A 824 -24.30 -2.89 -13.67
CA SER A 824 -25.04 -3.36 -12.49
C SER A 824 -25.94 -2.29 -11.83
N LEU A 825 -25.68 -1.00 -12.03
CA LEU A 825 -26.57 0.07 -11.56
C LEU A 825 -27.80 0.24 -12.46
N GLY A 826 -27.71 -0.14 -13.74
CA GLY A 826 -28.87 -0.25 -14.63
C GLY A 826 -29.80 -1.37 -14.15
N ARG A 827 -29.21 -2.52 -13.78
CA ARG A 827 -29.93 -3.62 -13.15
C ARG A 827 -30.59 -3.21 -11.83
N GLN A 828 -29.90 -2.42 -11.01
CA GLN A 828 -30.45 -1.96 -9.74
C GLN A 828 -31.65 -1.02 -9.93
N GLN A 829 -31.58 -0.10 -10.90
CA GLN A 829 -32.70 0.76 -11.25
C GLN A 829 -33.89 -0.03 -11.82
N PHE A 830 -33.63 -1.01 -12.68
CA PHE A 830 -34.66 -1.94 -13.18
C PHE A 830 -35.34 -2.74 -12.04
N GLN A 831 -34.56 -3.29 -11.10
CA GLN A 831 -35.12 -4.04 -9.97
C GLN A 831 -35.95 -3.15 -9.03
N SER A 832 -35.50 -1.91 -8.79
CA SER A 832 -36.27 -0.88 -8.09
C SER A 832 -37.60 -0.60 -8.80
N LEU A 833 -37.61 -0.36 -10.11
CA LEU A 833 -38.84 -0.09 -10.86
C LEU A 833 -39.80 -1.28 -10.80
N MET A 834 -39.30 -2.51 -10.97
CA MET A 834 -40.12 -3.72 -10.81
C MET A 834 -40.75 -3.79 -9.41
N CYS A 835 -40.02 -3.45 -8.34
CA CYS A 835 -40.58 -3.37 -6.99
C CYS A 835 -41.66 -2.28 -6.85
N MET A 836 -41.40 -1.06 -7.36
CA MET A 836 -42.35 0.05 -7.29
C MET A 836 -43.66 -0.26 -8.04
N VAL A 837 -43.57 -0.82 -9.25
CA VAL A 837 -44.73 -1.15 -10.08
C VAL A 837 -45.54 -2.32 -9.50
N THR A 838 -44.87 -3.29 -8.86
CA THR A 838 -45.53 -4.44 -8.22
C THR A 838 -45.93 -4.21 -6.77
N GLY A 839 -45.65 -3.05 -6.18
CA GLY A 839 -45.85 -2.79 -4.75
C GLY A 839 -44.99 -3.64 -3.82
N GLY A 840 -44.02 -4.40 -4.37
CA GLY A 840 -43.30 -5.45 -3.64
C GLY A 840 -44.15 -6.69 -3.33
N GLU A 841 -45.28 -6.90 -4.01
CA GLU A 841 -46.12 -8.09 -3.87
C GLU A 841 -45.56 -9.25 -4.73
N GLU A 842 -45.66 -10.50 -4.26
CA GLU A 842 -45.21 -11.67 -5.05
C GLU A 842 -46.22 -12.09 -6.14
N SER A 843 -47.52 -11.79 -5.93
CA SER A 843 -48.64 -12.24 -6.77
C SER A 843 -49.25 -11.26 -7.81
N PRO A 844 -48.58 -10.20 -8.31
CA PRO A 844 -49.04 -9.58 -9.55
C PRO A 844 -48.74 -10.50 -10.73
N GLU A 845 -49.72 -10.65 -11.62
CA GLU A 845 -49.61 -11.38 -12.86
C GLU A 845 -48.62 -10.68 -13.80
N VAL A 846 -47.40 -11.22 -13.86
CA VAL A 846 -46.31 -10.70 -14.67
C VAL A 846 -45.63 -11.86 -15.38
N GLN A 847 -45.59 -11.79 -16.71
CA GLN A 847 -45.07 -12.85 -17.60
C GLN A 847 -43.59 -12.62 -17.90
N ASP A 848 -42.78 -13.68 -17.92
CA ASP A 848 -41.40 -13.63 -18.44
C ASP A 848 -41.42 -13.79 -19.96
N VAL A 849 -41.06 -12.71 -20.65
CA VAL A 849 -41.01 -12.60 -22.13
C VAL A 849 -39.57 -12.53 -22.63
N GLY A 850 -38.57 -12.85 -21.80
CA GLY A 850 -37.15 -12.76 -22.14
C GLY A 850 -36.77 -13.49 -23.44
N LYS A 851 -37.44 -14.61 -23.74
CA LYS A 851 -37.22 -15.38 -24.98
C LYS A 851 -37.54 -14.58 -26.25
N GLU A 852 -38.51 -13.67 -26.24
CA GLU A 852 -38.87 -12.83 -27.40
C GLU A 852 -37.70 -11.91 -27.80
N TYR A 853 -36.93 -11.46 -26.81
CA TYR A 853 -35.73 -10.63 -26.98
C TYR A 853 -34.43 -11.46 -27.04
N GLY A 854 -34.52 -12.79 -27.08
CA GLY A 854 -33.35 -13.68 -27.07
C GLY A 854 -32.58 -13.73 -25.74
N LEU A 855 -33.15 -13.23 -24.65
CA LEU A 855 -32.57 -13.22 -23.30
C LEU A 855 -32.71 -14.60 -22.65
N VAL A 856 -31.91 -15.56 -23.12
CA VAL A 856 -31.90 -16.95 -22.64
C VAL A 856 -30.61 -17.22 -21.87
N LYS A 857 -30.71 -17.97 -20.76
CA LYS A 857 -29.54 -18.39 -19.98
C LYS A 857 -28.71 -19.40 -20.78
N ALA A 858 -27.54 -18.98 -21.26
CA ALA A 858 -26.60 -19.85 -21.99
C ALA A 858 -26.13 -21.05 -21.13
N LYS A 859 -25.80 -22.17 -21.79
CA LYS A 859 -25.35 -23.41 -21.13
C LYS A 859 -24.05 -23.16 -20.35
N GLY A 860 -24.09 -23.37 -19.04
CA GLY A 860 -22.97 -23.12 -18.12
C GLY A 860 -22.86 -21.70 -17.57
N ALA A 861 -23.64 -20.73 -18.09
CA ALA A 861 -23.69 -19.39 -17.50
C ALA A 861 -24.37 -19.41 -16.12
N ILE A 862 -23.92 -18.57 -15.19
CA ILE A 862 -24.51 -18.46 -13.83
C ILE A 862 -25.90 -17.80 -13.90
N ARG A 863 -26.07 -16.81 -14.78
CA ARG A 863 -27.27 -15.97 -14.97
C ARG A 863 -27.47 -15.66 -16.48
N PRO A 864 -28.68 -15.32 -16.93
CA PRO A 864 -28.90 -14.79 -18.28
C PRO A 864 -28.29 -13.40 -18.46
N ASP A 865 -28.13 -12.97 -19.71
CA ASP A 865 -27.63 -11.64 -20.08
C ASP A 865 -28.66 -10.51 -19.90
N GLY A 866 -29.88 -10.84 -19.48
CA GLY A 866 -30.95 -9.89 -19.21
C GLY A 866 -32.22 -10.56 -18.70
N TRP A 867 -33.26 -9.75 -18.51
CA TRP A 867 -34.63 -10.17 -18.19
C TRP A 867 -35.62 -9.25 -18.93
N ALA A 868 -36.76 -9.78 -19.35
CA ALA A 868 -37.87 -8.96 -19.87
C ALA A 868 -39.18 -9.46 -19.28
N TYR A 869 -39.96 -8.55 -18.70
CA TYR A 869 -41.20 -8.88 -18.01
C TYR A 869 -42.37 -8.05 -18.57
N ARG A 870 -43.48 -8.73 -18.90
CA ARG A 870 -44.69 -8.12 -19.45
C ARG A 870 -45.83 -8.14 -18.43
N PHE A 871 -46.51 -7.01 -18.29
CA PHE A 871 -47.72 -6.82 -17.49
C PHE A 871 -48.93 -7.01 -18.41
N PRO A 872 -49.69 -8.12 -18.32
CA PRO A 872 -50.72 -8.45 -19.32
C PRO A 872 -51.82 -7.39 -19.43
N ASN A 873 -52.27 -6.84 -18.30
CA ASN A 873 -53.39 -5.89 -18.23
C ASN A 873 -53.16 -4.57 -18.98
N THR A 874 -51.91 -4.18 -19.20
CA THR A 874 -51.55 -2.96 -19.96
C THR A 874 -50.60 -3.25 -21.11
N ASN A 875 -50.28 -4.52 -21.37
CA ASN A 875 -49.26 -4.96 -22.34
C ASN A 875 -47.87 -4.28 -22.16
N THR A 876 -47.63 -3.66 -21.01
CA THR A 876 -46.39 -2.94 -20.70
C THR A 876 -45.25 -3.93 -20.55
N THR A 877 -44.13 -3.72 -21.26
CA THR A 877 -42.93 -4.56 -21.11
C THR A 877 -41.80 -3.76 -20.45
N ILE A 878 -41.24 -4.29 -19.36
CA ILE A 878 -40.08 -3.72 -18.66
C ILE A 878 -38.93 -4.71 -18.81
N LEU A 879 -37.80 -4.29 -19.39
CA LEU A 879 -36.65 -5.16 -19.63
C LEU A 879 -35.31 -4.55 -19.20
N TYR A 880 -34.37 -5.43 -18.91
CA TYR A 880 -32.97 -5.10 -18.64
C TYR A 880 -32.03 -5.97 -19.47
N TYR A 881 -31.01 -5.36 -20.08
CA TYR A 881 -29.92 -6.05 -20.75
C TYR A 881 -28.56 -5.63 -20.18
N TRP A 882 -27.71 -6.62 -19.88
CA TRP A 882 -26.38 -6.42 -19.35
C TRP A 882 -25.41 -6.02 -20.46
N SER A 883 -24.99 -4.75 -20.46
CA SER A 883 -23.84 -4.30 -21.25
C SER A 883 -23.05 -3.26 -20.48
N SER A 884 -22.02 -3.70 -19.77
CA SER A 884 -21.38 -2.84 -18.77
C SER A 884 -20.45 -1.77 -19.35
N SER A 885 -19.98 -1.92 -20.59
CA SER A 885 -19.26 -0.88 -21.35
C SER A 885 -20.15 -0.14 -22.35
N LEU A 886 -21.33 -0.68 -22.68
CA LEU A 886 -22.15 -0.28 -23.84
C LEU A 886 -21.44 -0.42 -25.21
N SER A 887 -20.29 -1.08 -25.27
CA SER A 887 -19.61 -1.44 -26.51
C SER A 887 -20.18 -2.73 -27.11
N ASP A 888 -20.01 -2.90 -28.41
CA ASP A 888 -20.18 -4.21 -29.04
C ASP A 888 -19.01 -5.14 -28.72
N LEU A 889 -19.31 -6.40 -28.36
CA LEU A 889 -18.34 -7.37 -27.86
C LEU A 889 -18.34 -8.62 -28.74
N LEU A 890 -17.23 -8.89 -29.42
CA LEU A 890 -17.08 -10.02 -30.35
C LEU A 890 -15.83 -10.85 -29.98
N PRO A 891 -15.94 -12.17 -29.73
CA PRO A 891 -14.77 -13.03 -29.57
C PRO A 891 -13.89 -13.00 -30.82
N LEU A 892 -12.57 -12.82 -30.66
CA LEU A 892 -11.64 -12.80 -31.81
C LEU A 892 -11.55 -14.17 -32.51
N ASN A 893 -11.73 -15.26 -31.77
CA ASN A 893 -11.90 -16.61 -32.31
C ASN A 893 -13.15 -17.29 -31.73
N THR A 894 -14.20 -17.43 -32.52
CA THR A 894 -15.47 -18.05 -32.09
C THR A 894 -15.37 -19.53 -31.73
N SER A 895 -14.31 -20.22 -32.16
CA SER A 895 -14.06 -21.63 -31.85
C SER A 895 -13.26 -21.83 -30.55
N ASP A 896 -12.66 -20.78 -29.99
CA ASP A 896 -11.84 -20.85 -28.78
C ASP A 896 -12.46 -20.03 -27.61
N PRO A 897 -13.01 -20.68 -26.57
CA PRO A 897 -13.54 -19.97 -25.40
C PRO A 897 -12.45 -19.29 -24.54
N ALA A 898 -11.16 -19.55 -24.78
CA ALA A 898 -10.05 -18.86 -24.15
C ALA A 898 -9.63 -17.55 -24.87
N THR A 899 -10.23 -17.23 -26.02
CA THR A 899 -9.85 -16.09 -26.86
C THR A 899 -10.09 -14.70 -26.20
N ASP A 900 -9.30 -13.72 -26.61
CA ASP A 900 -9.55 -12.30 -26.34
C ASP A 900 -10.81 -11.80 -27.08
N VAL A 901 -11.50 -10.82 -26.51
CA VAL A 901 -12.77 -10.29 -27.04
C VAL A 901 -12.52 -8.86 -27.53
N ALA A 902 -12.81 -8.62 -28.82
CA ALA A 902 -12.82 -7.29 -29.41
C ALA A 902 -13.98 -6.47 -28.81
N MET A 903 -13.63 -5.36 -28.17
CA MET A 903 -14.54 -4.37 -27.63
C MET A 903 -14.53 -3.13 -28.53
N HIS A 904 -15.59 -2.98 -29.32
CA HIS A 904 -15.72 -1.89 -30.28
C HIS A 904 -16.24 -0.63 -29.59
N LEU A 905 -15.40 0.41 -29.53
CA LEU A 905 -15.70 1.69 -28.90
C LEU A 905 -16.62 2.57 -29.76
N ASP A 906 -16.64 2.29 -31.07
CA ASP A 906 -17.31 3.03 -32.14
C ASP A 906 -18.80 2.67 -32.31
N ARG A 907 -19.25 1.53 -31.79
CA ARG A 907 -20.61 1.01 -32.03
C ARG A 907 -21.28 0.41 -30.79
N PRO A 908 -22.62 0.60 -30.66
CA PRO A 908 -23.40 0.07 -29.55
C PRO A 908 -23.57 -1.46 -29.63
N PRO A 909 -24.01 -2.11 -28.53
CA PRO A 909 -24.07 -3.56 -28.43
C PRO A 909 -25.04 -4.14 -29.45
N ALA A 910 -24.73 -5.30 -30.04
CA ALA A 910 -25.56 -5.98 -31.03
C ALA A 910 -27.04 -6.13 -30.61
N PHE A 911 -27.32 -6.35 -29.31
CA PHE A 911 -28.68 -6.39 -28.76
C PHE A 911 -29.45 -5.08 -29.00
N LEU A 912 -28.84 -3.93 -28.69
CA LEU A 912 -29.45 -2.62 -28.89
C LEU A 912 -29.69 -2.35 -30.38
N ARG A 913 -28.70 -2.66 -31.24
CA ARG A 913 -28.83 -2.52 -32.70
C ARG A 913 -29.96 -3.38 -33.26
N LYS A 914 -30.17 -4.58 -32.71
CA LYS A 914 -31.21 -5.53 -33.15
C LYS A 914 -32.62 -5.13 -32.71
N PHE A 915 -32.78 -4.63 -31.49
CA PHE A 915 -34.10 -4.47 -30.85
C PHE A 915 -34.54 -3.01 -30.61
N LEU A 916 -33.77 -2.00 -31.02
CA LEU A 916 -34.12 -0.57 -30.86
C LEU A 916 -35.56 -0.23 -31.28
N HIS A 917 -36.01 -0.81 -32.39
CA HIS A 917 -37.34 -0.61 -32.98
C HIS A 917 -38.51 -1.13 -32.12
N LEU A 918 -38.24 -1.92 -31.07
CA LEU A 918 -39.24 -2.43 -30.12
C LEU A 918 -39.30 -1.61 -28.83
N PHE A 919 -38.53 -0.52 -28.69
CA PHE A 919 -38.43 0.26 -27.46
C PHE A 919 -39.11 1.63 -27.63
N ASP A 920 -39.90 2.02 -26.64
CA ASP A 920 -40.52 3.35 -26.53
C ASP A 920 -39.77 4.23 -25.54
N VAL A 921 -39.14 3.62 -24.54
CA VAL A 921 -38.27 4.30 -23.58
C VAL A 921 -36.98 3.50 -23.43
N LEU A 922 -35.84 4.15 -23.67
CA LEU A 922 -34.52 3.55 -23.54
C LEU A 922 -33.71 4.30 -22.49
N VAL A 923 -33.24 3.60 -21.45
CA VAL A 923 -32.38 4.15 -20.40
C VAL A 923 -31.02 3.49 -20.47
N LEU A 924 -29.98 4.29 -20.70
CA LEU A 924 -28.61 3.83 -20.89
C LEU A 924 -27.71 4.26 -19.74
N ASN A 925 -26.79 3.39 -19.32
CA ASN A 925 -25.75 3.76 -18.37
C ASN A 925 -24.45 2.97 -18.55
N THR A 926 -23.32 3.65 -18.34
CA THR A 926 -22.00 3.01 -18.18
C THR A 926 -21.08 3.87 -17.33
N GLY A 927 -19.97 3.29 -16.88
CA GLY A 927 -18.90 4.01 -16.17
C GLY A 927 -18.15 3.12 -15.19
N HIS A 928 -18.85 2.29 -14.43
CA HIS A 928 -18.25 1.56 -13.31
C HIS A 928 -17.30 0.44 -13.73
N HIS A 929 -17.56 -0.15 -14.88
CA HIS A 929 -16.73 -1.21 -15.46
C HIS A 929 -15.55 -0.69 -16.31
N TRP A 930 -15.42 0.62 -16.51
CA TRP A 930 -14.27 1.24 -17.19
C TRP A 930 -13.06 1.33 -16.26
N ASN A 931 -12.54 0.16 -15.86
CA ASN A 931 -11.37 0.05 -15.00
C ASN A 931 -10.44 -1.10 -15.45
N ARG A 932 -9.14 -0.98 -15.15
CA ARG A 932 -8.09 -1.90 -15.58
C ARG A 932 -8.35 -3.36 -15.18
N GLY A 933 -8.92 -3.58 -14.00
CA GLY A 933 -9.23 -4.92 -13.49
C GLY A 933 -10.29 -5.62 -14.33
N LYS A 934 -11.41 -4.93 -14.63
CA LYS A 934 -12.51 -5.49 -15.41
C LYS A 934 -12.17 -5.68 -16.89
N MET A 935 -11.44 -4.73 -17.49
CA MET A 935 -10.95 -4.87 -18.88
C MET A 935 -10.08 -6.14 -19.04
N ARG A 936 -9.13 -6.37 -18.12
CA ARG A 936 -8.28 -7.57 -18.13
C ARG A 936 -9.04 -8.84 -17.78
N GLN A 937 -9.87 -8.82 -16.74
CA GLN A 937 -10.65 -9.99 -16.31
C GLN A 937 -11.57 -10.51 -17.42
N ASN A 938 -12.13 -9.61 -18.23
CA ASN A 938 -13.00 -9.97 -19.35
C ASN A 938 -12.24 -10.17 -20.68
N ARG A 939 -10.90 -10.05 -20.68
CA ARG A 939 -10.04 -10.12 -21.87
C ARG A 939 -10.46 -9.16 -23.00
N TRP A 940 -10.84 -7.93 -22.64
CA TRP A 940 -11.32 -6.93 -23.60
C TRP A 940 -10.16 -6.17 -24.25
N VAL A 941 -10.07 -6.27 -25.58
CA VAL A 941 -9.12 -5.54 -26.42
C VAL A 941 -9.89 -4.46 -27.16
N MET A 942 -9.43 -3.21 -27.12
CA MET A 942 -10.15 -2.06 -27.69
C MET A 942 -9.99 -2.00 -29.22
N TYR A 943 -11.11 -1.84 -29.91
CA TYR A 943 -11.20 -1.66 -31.37
C TYR A 943 -11.97 -0.38 -31.70
N THR A 944 -11.60 0.24 -32.81
CA THR A 944 -12.23 1.42 -33.42
C THR A 944 -12.22 1.21 -34.93
N ASP A 945 -13.38 1.30 -35.58
CA ASP A 945 -13.55 1.09 -37.03
C ASP A 945 -12.97 -0.24 -37.56
N GLY A 946 -13.03 -1.29 -36.73
CA GLY A 946 -12.51 -2.62 -37.04
C GLY A 946 -10.99 -2.78 -36.91
N VAL A 947 -10.25 -1.69 -36.68
CA VAL A 947 -8.80 -1.72 -36.38
C VAL A 947 -8.59 -1.80 -34.87
N ARG A 948 -7.57 -2.55 -34.44
CA ARG A 948 -7.15 -2.60 -33.04
C ARG A 948 -6.62 -1.22 -32.65
N SER A 949 -7.23 -0.60 -31.65
CA SER A 949 -6.93 0.79 -31.30
C SER A 949 -5.58 0.92 -30.59
N GLU A 950 -4.80 1.94 -30.94
CA GLU A 950 -3.57 2.32 -30.20
C GLU A 950 -3.89 2.77 -28.77
N LEU A 951 -5.15 3.14 -28.51
CA LEU A 951 -5.74 3.36 -27.17
C LEU A 951 -5.70 2.11 -26.25
N GLY A 952 -5.12 1.00 -26.72
CA GLY A 952 -4.85 -0.21 -25.93
C GLY A 952 -3.90 -0.04 -24.75
N ASN A 953 -3.32 1.15 -24.55
CA ASN A 953 -2.50 1.46 -23.38
C ASN A 953 -3.32 1.90 -22.16
N LEU A 954 -2.98 1.33 -21.00
CA LEU A 954 -3.77 1.40 -19.74
C LEU A 954 -3.90 2.80 -19.12
N LYS A 955 -3.32 3.84 -19.71
CA LYS A 955 -3.48 5.25 -19.32
C LYS A 955 -4.78 5.87 -19.87
N GLU A 956 -5.40 5.29 -20.90
CA GLU A 956 -6.39 6.00 -21.73
C GLU A 956 -7.84 5.48 -21.60
N ILE A 957 -8.11 4.58 -20.64
CA ILE A 957 -9.46 4.01 -20.40
C ILE A 957 -10.54 5.09 -20.19
N GLY A 958 -10.19 6.23 -19.57
CA GLY A 958 -11.11 7.37 -19.41
C GLY A 958 -11.47 8.05 -20.74
N ILE A 959 -10.51 8.13 -21.67
CA ILE A 959 -10.70 8.66 -23.03
C ILE A 959 -11.55 7.68 -23.84
N ALA A 960 -11.24 6.37 -23.78
CA ALA A 960 -12.03 5.32 -24.42
C ALA A 960 -13.49 5.29 -23.92
N LYS A 961 -13.73 5.49 -22.61
CA LYS A 961 -15.08 5.68 -22.05
C LYS A 961 -15.76 6.89 -22.68
N ASN A 962 -15.07 8.05 -22.66
CA ASN A 962 -15.61 9.31 -23.16
C ASN A 962 -16.01 9.21 -24.64
N PHE A 963 -15.12 8.66 -25.46
CA PHE A 963 -15.35 8.36 -26.88
C PHE A 963 -16.57 7.44 -27.05
N THR A 964 -16.65 6.33 -26.31
CA THR A 964 -17.77 5.38 -26.43
C THR A 964 -19.11 6.02 -26.06
N VAL A 965 -19.17 6.84 -25.00
CA VAL A 965 -20.39 7.58 -24.64
C VAL A 965 -20.82 8.54 -25.76
N HIS A 966 -19.89 9.33 -26.32
CA HIS A 966 -20.18 10.23 -27.43
C HIS A 966 -20.61 9.48 -28.70
N SER A 967 -19.93 8.40 -29.06
CA SER A 967 -20.25 7.57 -30.23
C SER A 967 -21.64 6.93 -30.14
N ILE A 968 -22.02 6.44 -28.95
CA ILE A 968 -23.36 5.86 -28.72
C ILE A 968 -24.45 6.93 -28.75
N VAL A 969 -24.23 8.08 -28.11
CA VAL A 969 -25.21 9.17 -28.11
C VAL A 969 -25.40 9.72 -29.53
N LYS A 970 -24.31 9.94 -30.28
CA LYS A 970 -24.34 10.33 -31.69
C LYS A 970 -25.04 9.28 -32.58
N TRP A 971 -24.80 8.00 -32.34
CA TRP A 971 -25.52 6.94 -33.05
C TRP A 971 -27.01 6.98 -32.74
N LEU A 972 -27.43 7.06 -31.47
CA LEU A 972 -28.84 7.14 -31.07
C LEU A 972 -29.54 8.37 -31.65
N ASP A 973 -28.90 9.53 -31.61
CA ASP A 973 -29.43 10.76 -32.19
C ASP A 973 -29.67 10.62 -33.71
N SER A 974 -28.79 9.91 -34.42
CA SER A 974 -29.01 9.56 -35.84
C SER A 974 -30.17 8.60 -36.08
N GLN A 975 -30.53 7.76 -35.10
CA GLN A 975 -31.65 6.81 -35.21
C GLN A 975 -33.00 7.44 -34.83
N LEU A 976 -33.01 8.47 -33.96
CA LEU A 976 -34.24 9.09 -33.46
C LEU A 976 -35.20 9.63 -34.54
N PRO A 977 -34.73 10.24 -35.66
CA PRO A 977 -35.59 10.60 -36.79
C PRO A 977 -36.36 9.41 -37.40
N SER A 978 -35.81 8.18 -37.31
CA SER A 978 -36.47 6.95 -37.77
C SER A 978 -37.37 6.30 -36.70
N HIS A 979 -37.26 6.76 -35.45
CA HIS A 979 -38.02 6.24 -34.30
C HIS A 979 -38.63 7.40 -33.48
N PRO A 980 -39.57 8.18 -34.04
CA PRO A 980 -40.05 9.44 -33.43
C PRO A 980 -40.81 9.26 -32.10
N GLN A 981 -41.21 8.04 -31.75
CA GLN A 981 -41.87 7.73 -30.46
C GLN A 981 -40.87 7.32 -29.36
N LEU A 982 -39.62 6.98 -29.73
CA LEU A 982 -38.60 6.52 -28.79
C LEU A 982 -38.06 7.69 -27.95
N LYS A 983 -38.20 7.60 -26.63
CA LYS A 983 -37.57 8.51 -25.66
C LYS A 983 -36.27 7.88 -25.13
N VAL A 984 -35.13 8.47 -25.49
CA VAL A 984 -33.81 8.01 -25.01
C VAL A 984 -33.33 8.88 -23.85
N PHE A 985 -32.91 8.21 -22.79
CA PHE A 985 -32.29 8.80 -21.61
C PHE A 985 -30.90 8.21 -21.40
N PHE A 986 -29.86 9.05 -21.36
CA PHE A 986 -28.55 8.66 -20.87
C PHE A 986 -28.44 9.08 -19.39
N ARG A 987 -28.26 8.10 -18.50
CA ARG A 987 -28.17 8.35 -17.06
C ARG A 987 -26.75 8.71 -16.66
N THR A 988 -26.61 9.75 -15.86
CA THR A 988 -25.30 10.18 -15.30
C THR A 988 -24.76 9.14 -14.31
N ILE A 989 -23.46 9.23 -14.01
CA ILE A 989 -22.78 8.26 -13.16
C ILE A 989 -23.27 8.30 -11.71
N SER A 990 -23.63 7.15 -11.13
CA SER A 990 -23.83 7.07 -9.68
C SER A 990 -22.52 7.42 -8.97
N PRO A 991 -22.52 8.32 -7.98
CA PRO A 991 -21.35 8.53 -7.15
C PRO A 991 -21.01 7.27 -6.34
N ARG A 992 -19.78 7.22 -5.85
CA ARG A 992 -19.30 6.22 -4.90
C ARG A 992 -18.76 6.95 -3.68
N HIS A 993 -19.27 6.61 -2.51
CA HIS A 993 -18.83 7.25 -1.29
C HIS A 993 -17.87 6.33 -0.55
N PHE A 994 -16.57 6.61 -0.62
CA PHE A 994 -15.60 5.90 0.20
C PHE A 994 -15.07 6.83 1.29
N ARG A 995 -15.17 6.37 2.53
CA ARG A 995 -14.50 6.91 3.71
C ARG A 995 -13.30 6.02 4.01
N ASN A 996 -12.22 6.63 4.51
CA ASN A 996 -10.98 5.95 4.93
C ASN A 996 -10.21 5.14 3.86
N GLY A 997 -10.54 5.28 2.57
CA GLY A 997 -9.84 4.64 1.45
C GLY A 997 -10.65 4.76 0.15
N GLU A 998 -10.40 3.86 -0.80
CA GLU A 998 -11.22 3.54 -1.98
C GLU A 998 -11.56 2.04 -1.98
N TRP A 999 -12.39 1.58 -2.93
CA TRP A 999 -12.79 0.17 -3.10
C TRP A 999 -11.62 -0.85 -3.10
N ASN A 1000 -10.42 -0.43 -3.53
CA ASN A 1000 -9.22 -1.25 -3.61
C ASN A 1000 -8.19 -0.97 -2.50
N THR A 1001 -8.42 0.03 -1.63
CA THR A 1001 -7.54 0.38 -0.49
C THR A 1001 -8.25 0.24 0.86
N GLY A 1002 -9.37 -0.49 0.91
CA GLY A 1002 -10.12 -0.77 2.14
C GLY A 1002 -11.08 0.34 2.58
N GLY A 1003 -11.43 1.27 1.69
CA GLY A 1003 -12.45 2.27 1.98
C GLY A 1003 -13.85 1.67 2.15
N SER A 1004 -14.66 2.28 2.99
CA SER A 1004 -16.02 1.82 3.29
C SER A 1004 -17.07 2.95 3.21
N CYS A 1005 -18.34 2.56 3.25
CA CYS A 1005 -19.50 3.45 3.16
C CYS A 1005 -20.47 3.17 4.31
N ASP A 1006 -19.95 2.82 5.48
CA ASP A 1006 -20.73 2.49 6.68
C ASP A 1006 -21.33 3.74 7.37
N ASN A 1007 -21.55 4.84 6.62
CA ASN A 1007 -22.26 5.98 7.19
C ASN A 1007 -23.73 5.62 7.37
N THR A 1008 -24.26 5.93 8.55
CA THR A 1008 -25.68 5.74 8.90
C THR A 1008 -26.37 7.08 9.19
N THR A 1009 -25.63 8.20 9.12
CA THR A 1009 -26.13 9.56 9.37
C THR A 1009 -26.81 10.10 8.11
N PRO A 1010 -28.15 10.31 8.10
CA PRO A 1010 -28.86 10.77 6.92
C PRO A 1010 -28.44 12.18 6.49
N LEU A 1011 -28.38 12.42 5.18
CA LEU A 1011 -28.07 13.72 4.58
C LEU A 1011 -26.69 14.28 4.99
N SER A 1012 -25.71 13.41 5.27
CA SER A 1012 -24.39 13.87 5.75
C SER A 1012 -23.61 14.69 4.73
N GLY A 1013 -23.91 14.53 3.42
CA GLY A 1013 -23.39 15.36 2.34
C GLY A 1013 -24.13 16.69 2.15
N GLY A 1014 -25.20 16.95 2.91
CA GLY A 1014 -26.10 18.10 2.75
C GLY A 1014 -27.50 17.69 2.28
N SER A 1015 -28.41 18.67 2.19
CA SER A 1015 -29.82 18.45 1.85
C SER A 1015 -30.29 19.07 0.53
N ARG A 1016 -29.44 19.83 -0.17
CA ARG A 1016 -29.80 20.56 -1.41
C ARG A 1016 -28.70 20.52 -2.46
N VAL A 1017 -29.11 20.52 -3.73
CA VAL A 1017 -28.25 20.69 -4.90
C VAL A 1017 -28.66 21.97 -5.62
N GLU A 1018 -27.72 22.92 -5.70
CA GLU A 1018 -27.92 24.23 -6.34
C GLU A 1018 -26.73 24.57 -7.27
N GLN A 1019 -26.46 23.68 -8.23
CA GLN A 1019 -25.35 23.83 -9.18
C GLN A 1019 -25.84 24.18 -10.59
N ASN A 1020 -24.99 24.85 -11.37
CA ASN A 1020 -25.23 25.10 -12.79
C ASN A 1020 -24.57 23.99 -13.62
N GLY A 1021 -25.37 23.14 -14.27
CA GLY A 1021 -24.89 21.98 -15.03
C GLY A 1021 -24.88 20.67 -14.23
N SER A 1022 -24.42 19.59 -14.86
CA SER A 1022 -24.32 18.27 -14.23
C SER A 1022 -22.99 18.07 -13.52
N SER A 1023 -22.97 17.18 -12.53
CA SER A 1023 -21.70 16.68 -11.95
C SER A 1023 -21.03 15.61 -12.83
N ASP A 1024 -21.68 15.16 -13.92
CA ASP A 1024 -21.09 14.26 -14.92
C ASP A 1024 -20.92 14.99 -16.29
N PRO A 1025 -19.85 15.77 -16.47
CA PRO A 1025 -19.65 16.55 -17.68
C PRO A 1025 -19.41 15.68 -18.93
N VAL A 1026 -19.11 14.38 -18.77
CA VAL A 1026 -18.98 13.47 -19.92
C VAL A 1026 -20.34 13.18 -20.53
N VAL A 1027 -21.34 12.87 -19.70
CA VAL A 1027 -22.71 12.64 -20.19
C VAL A 1027 -23.35 13.95 -20.61
N GLU A 1028 -23.17 15.04 -19.85
CA GLU A 1028 -23.74 16.34 -20.21
C GLU A 1028 -23.24 16.83 -21.58
N ASN A 1029 -21.93 16.79 -21.84
CA ASN A 1029 -21.39 17.22 -23.12
C ASN A 1029 -21.78 16.30 -24.28
N ALA A 1030 -21.90 14.99 -24.03
CA ALA A 1030 -22.30 14.03 -25.07
C ALA A 1030 -23.74 14.23 -25.54
N VAL A 1031 -24.66 14.56 -24.63
CA VAL A 1031 -26.09 14.76 -24.96
C VAL A 1031 -26.44 16.19 -25.36
N ARG A 1032 -25.59 17.18 -25.01
CA ARG A 1032 -25.81 18.60 -25.32
C ARG A 1032 -25.95 18.83 -26.82
N GLY A 1033 -27.12 19.33 -27.24
CA GLY A 1033 -27.44 19.58 -28.65
C GLY A 1033 -28.02 18.37 -29.40
N THR A 1034 -28.25 17.25 -28.73
CA THR A 1034 -28.91 16.05 -29.28
C THR A 1034 -30.34 15.91 -28.76
N GLN A 1035 -31.13 15.01 -29.37
CA GLN A 1035 -32.45 14.63 -28.88
C GLN A 1035 -32.41 13.62 -27.71
N VAL A 1036 -31.23 13.07 -27.39
CA VAL A 1036 -31.03 12.19 -26.22
C VAL A 1036 -31.10 13.04 -24.95
N LYS A 1037 -31.93 12.64 -23.98
CA LYS A 1037 -32.09 13.37 -22.71
C LYS A 1037 -31.10 12.89 -21.66
N MET A 1038 -30.70 13.79 -20.76
CA MET A 1038 -29.94 13.43 -19.57
C MET A 1038 -30.88 13.01 -18.44
N LEU A 1039 -30.69 11.82 -17.87
CA LEU A 1039 -31.29 11.45 -16.59
C LEU A 1039 -30.25 11.75 -15.50
N ASP A 1040 -30.24 12.99 -14.99
CA ASP A 1040 -29.23 13.41 -14.02
C ASP A 1040 -29.56 12.96 -12.59
N ILE A 1041 -28.69 12.11 -12.06
CA ILE A 1041 -28.78 11.52 -10.72
C ILE A 1041 -27.55 11.79 -9.85
N THR A 1042 -26.45 12.33 -10.41
CA THR A 1042 -25.14 12.29 -9.75
C THR A 1042 -25.13 13.12 -8.48
N ALA A 1043 -25.52 14.40 -8.61
CA ALA A 1043 -25.47 15.36 -7.51
C ALA A 1043 -26.45 15.00 -6.37
N LEU A 1044 -27.72 14.69 -6.70
CA LEU A 1044 -28.73 14.33 -5.69
C LEU A 1044 -28.37 13.04 -4.95
N SER A 1045 -27.71 12.09 -5.62
CA SER A 1045 -27.23 10.86 -4.99
C SER A 1045 -25.97 11.09 -4.14
N TYR A 1046 -25.16 12.12 -4.46
CA TYR A 1046 -23.93 12.42 -3.72
C TYR A 1046 -24.22 12.89 -2.27
N LEU A 1047 -25.39 13.51 -2.07
CA LEU A 1047 -25.84 13.94 -0.74
C LEU A 1047 -26.24 12.80 0.20
N ARG A 1048 -26.37 11.57 -0.31
CA ARG A 1048 -27.06 10.45 0.33
C ARG A 1048 -26.14 9.28 0.66
N ASP A 1049 -24.89 9.57 1.02
CA ASP A 1049 -23.85 8.56 1.22
C ASP A 1049 -24.21 7.45 2.21
N GLU A 1050 -25.17 7.69 3.12
CA GLU A 1050 -25.67 6.70 4.04
C GLU A 1050 -26.46 5.56 3.38
N ALA A 1051 -27.05 5.78 2.20
CA ALA A 1051 -27.94 4.82 1.56
C ALA A 1051 -27.20 3.70 0.78
N HIS A 1052 -25.87 3.61 0.89
CA HIS A 1052 -25.08 2.51 0.34
C HIS A 1052 -25.18 1.22 1.15
N LYS A 1053 -24.96 0.08 0.48
CA LYS A 1053 -24.98 -1.23 1.15
C LYS A 1053 -23.75 -1.50 2.04
N SER A 1054 -22.58 -1.00 1.65
CA SER A 1054 -21.32 -1.23 2.37
C SER A 1054 -21.04 -2.71 2.71
N ASN A 1055 -20.59 -3.03 3.93
CA ASN A 1055 -20.19 -4.36 4.36
C ASN A 1055 -21.36 -5.33 4.66
N TYR A 1056 -22.61 -4.83 4.66
CA TYR A 1056 -23.77 -5.63 5.03
C TYR A 1056 -24.09 -6.70 3.98
N THR A 1057 -23.94 -7.98 4.36
CA THR A 1057 -24.24 -9.13 3.51
C THR A 1057 -25.09 -10.17 4.25
N ILE A 1058 -25.59 -11.18 3.52
CA ILE A 1058 -26.43 -12.26 4.08
C ILE A 1058 -25.59 -13.30 4.84
N LYS A 1059 -24.32 -13.50 4.48
CA LYS A 1059 -23.50 -14.63 4.96
C LYS A 1059 -22.53 -14.29 6.11
N GLY A 1060 -22.51 -13.05 6.58
CA GLY A 1060 -21.49 -12.57 7.50
C GLY A 1060 -20.15 -12.27 6.81
N ALA A 1061 -19.24 -11.62 7.53
CA ALA A 1061 -18.04 -10.97 6.99
C ALA A 1061 -17.16 -11.86 6.09
N SER A 1062 -17.26 -11.69 4.76
CA SER A 1062 -16.42 -12.42 3.80
C SER A 1062 -16.15 -11.69 2.46
N SER A 1063 -16.49 -10.40 2.32
CA SER A 1063 -16.15 -9.59 1.14
C SER A 1063 -16.19 -8.09 1.47
N GLY A 1064 -15.31 -7.29 0.87
CA GLY A 1064 -15.19 -5.84 1.13
C GLY A 1064 -16.46 -5.02 0.78
N SER A 1065 -16.50 -3.79 1.30
CA SER A 1065 -17.69 -2.93 1.26
C SER A 1065 -18.19 -2.59 -0.14
N ASP A 1066 -19.47 -2.86 -0.38
CA ASP A 1066 -20.20 -2.56 -1.61
C ASP A 1066 -20.69 -1.09 -1.61
N CYS A 1067 -19.76 -0.17 -1.87
CA CYS A 1067 -20.01 1.27 -2.00
C CYS A 1067 -20.25 1.71 -3.45
N LEU A 1068 -20.59 0.73 -4.30
CA LEU A 1068 -21.11 0.97 -5.63
C LEU A 1068 -22.64 0.94 -5.60
N HIS A 1069 -23.22 -0.11 -5.01
CA HIS A 1069 -24.66 -0.30 -5.03
C HIS A 1069 -25.34 0.37 -3.83
N TRP A 1070 -26.59 0.74 -4.07
CA TRP A 1070 -27.48 1.32 -3.08
C TRP A 1070 -28.24 0.23 -2.32
N CYS A 1071 -28.79 0.56 -1.16
CA CYS A 1071 -29.85 -0.22 -0.56
C CYS A 1071 -31.17 0.02 -1.30
N LEU A 1072 -32.01 -1.02 -1.35
CA LEU A 1072 -33.39 -0.94 -1.83
C LEU A 1072 -34.36 -1.44 -0.75
N PRO A 1073 -35.46 -0.70 -0.45
CA PRO A 1073 -35.88 0.59 -1.04
C PRO A 1073 -34.88 1.72 -0.76
N GLY A 1074 -34.86 2.76 -1.61
CA GLY A 1074 -33.86 3.84 -1.48
C GLY A 1074 -33.64 4.67 -2.75
N ILE A 1075 -32.41 5.18 -2.91
CA ILE A 1075 -32.05 6.19 -3.92
C ILE A 1075 -32.42 5.82 -5.38
N PRO A 1076 -32.30 4.56 -5.84
CA PRO A 1076 -32.73 4.20 -7.19
C PRO A 1076 -34.24 4.29 -7.42
N ASP A 1077 -35.07 4.27 -6.36
CA ASP A 1077 -36.50 4.53 -6.49
C ASP A 1077 -36.74 5.98 -6.94
N THR A 1078 -35.99 6.94 -6.38
CA THR A 1078 -36.02 8.35 -6.82
C THR A 1078 -35.54 8.53 -8.26
N TRP A 1079 -34.56 7.74 -8.74
CA TRP A 1079 -34.17 7.77 -10.16
C TRP A 1079 -35.32 7.37 -11.08
N ASN A 1080 -36.17 6.43 -10.64
CA ASN A 1080 -37.35 5.98 -11.36
C ASN A 1080 -38.52 6.97 -11.27
N GLU A 1081 -38.66 7.72 -10.19
CA GLU A 1081 -39.61 8.83 -10.09
C GLU A 1081 -39.26 9.97 -11.06
N ILE A 1082 -37.98 10.39 -11.08
CA ILE A 1082 -37.47 11.42 -12.00
C ILE A 1082 -37.60 10.99 -13.46
N LEU A 1083 -37.37 9.71 -13.75
CA LEU A 1083 -37.60 9.12 -15.07
C LEU A 1083 -39.09 9.12 -15.43
N THR A 1084 -39.96 8.67 -14.52
CA THR A 1084 -41.42 8.62 -14.72
C THR A 1084 -42.03 10.01 -14.96
N ALA A 1085 -41.49 11.06 -14.35
CA ALA A 1085 -41.93 12.43 -14.60
C ALA A 1085 -41.54 12.96 -16.00
N GLN A 1086 -40.55 12.36 -16.66
CA GLN A 1086 -40.06 12.75 -17.99
C GLN A 1086 -40.57 11.88 -19.14
N ILE A 1087 -41.15 10.72 -18.83
CA ILE A 1087 -41.90 9.84 -19.74
C ILE A 1087 -43.33 10.37 -19.90
#